data_AF-A0A2H0Q8N6-F1
#
_entry.id   AF-A0A2H0Q8N6-F1
#
_cell.length_a   1.000
_cell.length_b   1.000
_cell.length_c   1.000
_cell.angle_alpha   90.00
_cell.angle_beta   90.00
_cell.angle_gamma   90.00
#
_symmetry.space_group_name_H-M   'P 1'
#
loop_
_entity.id
_entity.type
_entity.pdbx_description
1 polymer ?
#
loop_
_entity_poly.entity_id
_entity_poly.type
_entity_poly.pdbx_seq_one_letter_code
_entity_poly.pdbx_strand_id
1 'polypeptide(L)'
;MNRRKTKAVVVQLGSPKSPKISDVRAYLKEFLGDPRVVDVTPWLWKIILNLFILPFRPKRSAKLYSRIWDGKSFPLITITEAFAAKVSKALPDSDTVELNHAFLLSNPRVSDVWDSWEKDLEDKPDEAATRLLAIAMFPQYSGSTVASGMDGFAKVLSKRTRIPPFEFLTDFHRSHAFIDNSARLVDHHLKSLNSDKKVDKLIMSFHGIPKRWVIYNGDAYYQHCYETFCLIKERLKEINPVDVEYAFQSRFGSEEWLTPYTDDRVDELIEQGHKNIAVYCPAFVADCLETVDEIGVELKEQAHESGGDVHHIPCLNDDDQWCQDFAKLIDAHANGDSKTIQSQYINFDSSRYEPMAEQKMKSPPLSPHAKSSIKIVFLTLFLDLIGFSIIFPLFPQLAKHYLETDADNVFLKAIFGSIASLTQVGGADVSSIVLFGGALGALYSLLQFIAAPIWGGISDRIGRKPVLLISVACLALSYGLWFFAGSFTVLILARLVGGIMGGNISTATAVVADVTESKNRSKGMAFVGIAFALGFIFGPALGGISAQWNLLDTWPSLAAYGVNPFSVPAAIAFILSFINFWSLLFRFKETLPIDKRGESHLQRSFNPFKLFSPLPYPGVNLTNFSHFLFLSAFSGMEFTLTFLAFERLGYSPMDNAYMFIFIGFVLAMVQGGVVRRKASQVGERKMALMGLISVIPGLILIGFAQSTFLIYFGLFFLAVGSAMAIPCLTALVSLYSPANEQGRSVGIFRSLGALARVIGPIAASLIYWKYGSAVPYYVGSAFLLIPILLVMKLPDFKHEQ
;
A
#
# COMPACT_ATOMS: atom_id res chain seq x y z
N MET A 1 -29.89 28.13 -45.55
CA MET A 1 -28.92 27.70 -44.50
C MET A 1 -28.62 26.23 -44.77
N ASN A 2 -27.43 25.90 -45.28
CA ASN A 2 -27.03 24.50 -45.41
C ASN A 2 -27.03 23.86 -44.02
N ARG A 3 -27.76 22.75 -43.84
CA ARG A 3 -27.76 21.98 -42.59
C ARG A 3 -26.33 21.55 -42.28
N ARG A 4 -25.91 21.69 -41.02
CA ARG A 4 -24.58 21.24 -40.56
C ARG A 4 -24.58 19.72 -40.47
N LYS A 5 -23.74 19.04 -41.26
CA LYS A 5 -23.52 17.59 -41.13
C LYS A 5 -22.68 17.28 -39.88
N THR A 6 -23.08 16.26 -39.13
CA THR A 6 -22.42 15.79 -37.90
C THR A 6 -21.74 14.44 -38.15
N LYS A 7 -20.47 14.30 -37.74
CA LYS A 7 -19.77 13.01 -37.70
C LYS A 7 -19.95 12.41 -36.31
N ALA A 8 -20.76 11.37 -36.22
CA ALA A 8 -20.98 10.61 -35.00
C ALA A 8 -20.00 9.44 -34.93
N VAL A 9 -19.42 9.18 -33.76
CA VAL A 9 -18.44 8.11 -33.55
C VAL A 9 -18.80 7.33 -32.29
N VAL A 10 -19.17 6.07 -32.46
CA VAL A 10 -19.34 5.16 -31.32
C VAL A 10 -17.99 4.57 -30.92
N VAL A 11 -17.63 4.67 -29.65
CA VAL A 11 -16.30 4.30 -29.15
C VAL A 11 -16.40 3.22 -28.10
N GLN A 12 -15.71 2.11 -28.34
CA GLN A 12 -15.66 0.97 -27.43
C GLN A 12 -14.22 0.70 -26.96
N LEU A 13 -14.02 -0.12 -25.93
CA LEU A 13 -12.67 -0.42 -25.41
C LEU A 13 -11.75 -1.03 -26.48
N GLY A 14 -12.26 -2.04 -27.19
CA GLY A 14 -11.51 -2.86 -28.12
C GLY A 14 -11.08 -4.21 -27.54
N SER A 15 -10.36 -4.99 -28.34
CA SER A 15 -9.83 -6.31 -28.00
C SER A 15 -8.40 -6.49 -28.52
N PRO A 16 -7.63 -7.46 -28.01
CA PRO A 16 -6.33 -7.83 -28.59
C PRO A 16 -6.45 -8.11 -30.11
N LYS A 17 -5.33 -8.05 -30.85
CA LYS A 17 -5.34 -8.37 -32.29
C LYS A 17 -5.63 -9.85 -32.58
N SER A 18 -5.22 -10.73 -31.68
CA SER A 18 -5.41 -12.18 -31.76
C SER A 18 -5.23 -12.79 -30.36
N PRO A 19 -5.59 -14.07 -30.14
CA PRO A 19 -5.33 -14.74 -28.86
C PRO A 19 -3.84 -15.07 -28.63
N LYS A 20 -2.93 -14.64 -29.51
CA LYS A 20 -1.48 -14.82 -29.29
C LYS A 20 -1.01 -14.06 -28.05
N ILE A 21 -0.14 -14.70 -27.27
CA ILE A 21 0.42 -14.12 -26.03
C ILE A 21 1.08 -12.75 -26.27
N SER A 22 1.71 -12.54 -27.43
CA SER A 22 2.32 -11.26 -27.81
C SER A 22 1.30 -10.13 -27.92
N ASP A 23 0.16 -10.42 -28.53
CA ASP A 23 -0.87 -9.43 -28.86
C ASP A 23 -1.67 -9.09 -27.60
N VAL A 24 -1.98 -10.11 -26.79
CA VAL A 24 -2.57 -9.93 -25.46
C VAL A 24 -1.63 -9.17 -24.54
N ARG A 25 -0.31 -9.40 -24.61
CA ARG A 25 0.67 -8.62 -23.84
C ARG A 25 0.68 -7.15 -24.28
N ALA A 26 0.63 -6.87 -25.58
CA ALA A 26 0.58 -5.50 -26.10
C ALA A 26 -0.69 -4.77 -25.65
N TYR A 27 -1.84 -5.43 -25.76
CA TYR A 27 -3.12 -4.92 -25.27
C TYR A 27 -3.09 -4.63 -23.76
N LEU A 28 -2.66 -5.60 -22.93
CA LEU A 28 -2.58 -5.43 -21.49
C LEU A 28 -1.59 -4.34 -21.06
N LYS A 29 -0.50 -4.13 -21.82
CA LYS A 29 0.48 -3.08 -21.53
C LYS A 29 -0.13 -1.69 -21.69
N GLU A 30 -0.97 -1.50 -22.70
CA GLU A 30 -1.65 -0.24 -22.94
C GLU A 30 -2.81 -0.05 -21.96
N PHE A 31 -3.69 -1.05 -21.83
CA PHE A 31 -4.84 -1.02 -20.92
C PHE A 31 -4.43 -0.79 -19.47
N LEU A 32 -3.55 -1.62 -18.92
CA LEU A 32 -3.07 -1.47 -17.54
C LEU A 32 -2.09 -0.31 -17.41
N GLY A 33 -1.60 0.27 -18.50
CA GLY A 33 -0.72 1.44 -18.50
C GLY A 33 -1.48 2.75 -18.27
N ASP A 34 -2.81 2.74 -18.41
CA ASP A 34 -3.66 3.92 -18.24
C ASP A 34 -3.80 4.28 -16.74
N PRO A 35 -3.43 5.51 -16.33
CA PRO A 35 -3.61 5.98 -14.95
C PRO A 35 -5.08 6.06 -14.50
N ARG A 36 -6.05 6.10 -15.42
CA ARG A 36 -7.49 6.04 -15.12
C ARG A 36 -7.95 4.63 -14.76
N VAL A 37 -7.25 3.60 -15.25
CA VAL A 37 -7.53 2.19 -14.96
C VAL A 37 -6.75 1.73 -13.73
N VAL A 38 -5.47 2.15 -13.62
CA VAL A 38 -4.63 1.85 -12.45
C VAL A 38 -4.00 3.13 -11.90
N ASP A 39 -4.56 3.64 -10.81
CA ASP A 39 -4.18 4.91 -10.16
C ASP A 39 -3.06 4.76 -9.12
N VAL A 40 -2.08 3.90 -9.43
CA VAL A 40 -0.83 3.80 -8.67
C VAL A 40 0.17 4.85 -9.18
N THR A 41 1.10 5.30 -8.34
CA THR A 41 2.15 6.23 -8.76
C THR A 41 2.86 5.75 -10.05
N PRO A 42 2.91 6.55 -11.13
CA PRO A 42 3.24 6.06 -12.47
C PRO A 42 4.58 5.33 -12.61
N TRP A 43 5.64 5.81 -11.96
CA TRP A 43 6.95 5.16 -12.04
C TRP A 43 6.98 3.82 -11.31
N LEU A 44 6.35 3.73 -10.13
CA LEU A 44 6.24 2.49 -9.37
C LEU A 44 5.41 1.47 -10.13
N TRP A 45 4.31 1.92 -10.73
CA TRP A 45 3.46 1.06 -11.54
C TRP A 45 4.18 0.56 -12.80
N LYS A 46 4.95 1.41 -13.49
CA LYS A 46 5.77 0.96 -14.63
C LYS A 46 6.71 -0.19 -14.26
N ILE A 47 7.32 -0.14 -13.08
CA ILE A 47 8.17 -1.24 -12.58
C ILE A 47 7.32 -2.50 -12.37
N ILE A 48 6.19 -2.39 -11.66
CA ILE A 48 5.31 -3.53 -11.37
C ILE A 48 4.76 -4.16 -12.66
N LEU A 49 4.26 -3.32 -13.57
CA LEU A 49 3.67 -3.71 -14.85
C LEU A 49 4.68 -4.47 -15.71
N ASN A 50 5.88 -3.92 -15.91
CA ASN A 50 6.86 -4.50 -16.84
C ASN A 50 7.64 -5.68 -16.25
N LEU A 51 7.91 -5.70 -14.94
CA LEU A 51 8.72 -6.75 -14.31
C LEU A 51 7.91 -7.92 -13.75
N PHE A 52 6.64 -7.70 -13.38
CA PHE A 52 5.83 -8.74 -12.73
C PHE A 52 4.56 -9.05 -13.52
N ILE A 53 3.80 -8.07 -14.00
CA ILE A 53 2.51 -8.36 -14.63
C ILE A 53 2.68 -8.88 -16.07
N LEU A 54 3.36 -8.14 -16.94
CA LEU A 54 3.52 -8.48 -18.37
C LEU A 54 4.33 -9.76 -18.65
N PRO A 55 5.26 -10.21 -17.78
CA PRO A 55 5.91 -11.50 -17.96
C PRO A 55 5.01 -12.70 -17.68
N PHE A 56 4.10 -12.62 -16.69
CA PHE A 56 3.35 -13.77 -16.19
C PHE A 56 1.87 -13.78 -16.58
N ARG A 57 1.17 -12.63 -16.54
CA ARG A 57 -0.29 -12.55 -16.76
C ARG A 57 -0.76 -12.87 -18.19
N PRO A 58 -0.09 -12.42 -19.28
CA PRO A 58 -0.61 -12.61 -20.63
C PRO A 58 -0.84 -14.07 -21.03
N LYS A 59 -0.07 -15.01 -20.48
CA LYS A 59 -0.25 -16.45 -20.75
C LYS A 59 -1.62 -16.97 -20.30
N ARG A 60 -2.13 -16.46 -19.16
CA ARG A 60 -3.44 -16.85 -18.63
C ARG A 60 -4.56 -16.16 -19.42
N SER A 61 -4.46 -14.84 -19.60
CA SER A 61 -5.46 -14.08 -20.36
C SER A 61 -5.59 -14.54 -21.81
N ALA A 62 -4.49 -14.94 -22.46
CA ALA A 62 -4.53 -15.49 -23.81
C ALA A 62 -5.37 -16.77 -23.94
N LYS A 63 -5.40 -17.62 -22.89
CA LYS A 63 -6.27 -18.80 -22.88
C LYS A 63 -7.75 -18.42 -22.85
N LEU A 64 -8.11 -17.43 -22.04
CA LEU A 64 -9.49 -16.92 -21.95
C LEU A 64 -9.90 -16.31 -23.30
N TYR A 65 -9.10 -15.42 -23.87
CA TYR A 65 -9.34 -14.89 -25.21
C TYR A 65 -9.43 -15.97 -26.30
N SER A 66 -8.67 -17.07 -26.19
CA SER A 66 -8.76 -18.15 -27.18
C SER A 66 -10.10 -18.89 -27.19
N ARG A 67 -10.86 -18.86 -26.09
CA ARG A 67 -12.19 -19.50 -26.00
C ARG A 67 -13.26 -18.72 -26.76
N ILE A 68 -13.10 -17.40 -26.89
CA ILE A 68 -14.05 -16.51 -27.56
C ILE A 68 -13.60 -16.06 -28.96
N TRP A 69 -12.56 -16.68 -29.51
CA TRP A 69 -12.01 -16.32 -30.82
C TRP A 69 -12.75 -17.06 -31.94
N ASP A 70 -13.36 -16.34 -32.89
CA ASP A 70 -14.12 -16.93 -34.00
C ASP A 70 -13.24 -17.43 -35.17
N GLY A 71 -11.92 -17.32 -35.03
CA GLY A 71 -10.94 -17.62 -36.09
C GLY A 71 -10.39 -16.37 -36.80
N LYS A 72 -11.15 -15.27 -36.79
CA LYS A 72 -10.83 -14.03 -37.53
C LYS A 72 -10.83 -12.77 -36.65
N SER A 73 -11.75 -12.65 -35.71
CA SER A 73 -11.94 -11.49 -34.85
C SER A 73 -12.56 -11.87 -33.49
N PHE A 74 -12.68 -10.89 -32.60
CA PHE A 74 -13.36 -11.03 -31.32
C PHE A 74 -14.80 -10.51 -31.42
N PRO A 75 -15.76 -11.10 -30.67
CA PRO A 75 -17.18 -10.71 -30.70
C PRO A 75 -17.38 -9.20 -30.51
N LEU A 76 -16.67 -8.59 -29.56
CA LEU A 76 -16.75 -7.15 -29.31
C LEU A 76 -16.47 -6.30 -30.56
N ILE A 77 -15.50 -6.70 -31.39
CA ILE A 77 -15.13 -5.98 -32.61
C ILE A 77 -16.21 -6.16 -33.67
N THR A 78 -16.57 -7.41 -33.98
CA THR A 78 -17.53 -7.73 -35.06
C THR A 78 -18.93 -7.20 -34.76
N ILE A 79 -19.36 -7.29 -33.50
CA ILE A 79 -20.66 -6.78 -33.04
C ILE A 79 -20.67 -5.25 -33.10
N THR A 80 -19.59 -4.56 -32.69
CA THR A 80 -19.53 -3.10 -32.77
C THR A 80 -19.57 -2.61 -34.22
N GLU A 81 -18.87 -3.30 -35.14
CA GLU A 81 -18.91 -3.02 -36.58
C GLU A 81 -20.32 -3.20 -37.16
N ALA A 82 -20.98 -4.33 -36.83
CA ALA A 82 -22.34 -4.64 -37.28
C ALA A 82 -23.36 -3.64 -36.72
N PHE A 83 -23.26 -3.32 -35.43
CA PHE A 83 -24.08 -2.31 -34.76
C PHE A 83 -23.95 -0.96 -35.45
N ALA A 84 -22.72 -0.46 -35.65
CA ALA A 84 -22.50 0.82 -36.33
C ALA A 84 -23.09 0.84 -37.76
N ALA A 85 -22.94 -0.27 -38.51
CA ALA A 85 -23.52 -0.39 -39.85
C ALA A 85 -25.06 -0.37 -39.84
N LYS A 86 -25.70 -1.05 -38.88
CA LYS A 86 -27.16 -1.09 -38.73
C LYS A 86 -27.72 0.25 -38.28
N VAL A 87 -27.12 0.88 -37.27
CA VAL A 87 -27.50 2.22 -36.80
C VAL A 87 -27.34 3.24 -37.93
N SER A 88 -26.25 3.18 -38.68
CA SER A 88 -26.04 4.08 -39.83
C SER A 88 -27.14 3.97 -40.88
N LYS A 89 -27.70 2.77 -41.10
CA LYS A 89 -28.82 2.55 -42.03
C LYS A 89 -30.17 3.00 -41.44
N ALA A 90 -30.30 3.01 -40.12
CA ALA A 90 -31.51 3.42 -39.41
C ALA A 90 -31.59 4.93 -39.16
N LEU A 91 -30.53 5.69 -39.42
CA LEU A 91 -30.54 7.15 -39.33
C LEU A 91 -31.51 7.76 -40.35
N PRO A 92 -32.34 8.76 -39.97
CA PRO A 92 -33.38 9.30 -40.85
C PRO A 92 -32.84 10.00 -42.11
N ASP A 93 -31.67 10.63 -42.02
CA ASP A 93 -31.07 11.43 -43.09
C ASP A 93 -29.53 11.31 -43.05
N SER A 94 -28.97 10.49 -43.93
CA SER A 94 -27.53 10.26 -44.06
C SER A 94 -26.74 11.51 -44.50
N ASP A 95 -27.42 12.52 -45.05
CA ASP A 95 -26.77 13.78 -45.44
C ASP A 95 -26.54 14.68 -44.21
N THR A 96 -27.20 14.38 -43.08
CA THR A 96 -27.05 15.13 -41.81
C THR A 96 -26.17 14.45 -40.79
N VAL A 97 -26.11 13.12 -40.76
CA VAL A 97 -25.30 12.36 -39.79
C VAL A 97 -24.52 11.25 -40.50
N GLU A 98 -23.20 11.30 -40.36
CA GLU A 98 -22.29 10.22 -40.75
C GLU A 98 -21.85 9.47 -39.50
N LEU A 99 -22.08 8.15 -39.45
CA LEU A 99 -21.73 7.33 -38.29
C LEU A 99 -20.50 6.47 -38.58
N ASN A 100 -19.49 6.57 -37.72
CA ASN A 100 -18.32 5.70 -37.68
C ASN A 100 -18.22 4.98 -36.33
N HIS A 101 -17.33 4.00 -36.25
CA HIS A 101 -16.95 3.36 -35.01
C HIS A 101 -15.44 3.52 -34.78
N ALA A 102 -15.03 3.49 -33.52
CA ALA A 102 -13.63 3.46 -33.12
C ALA A 102 -13.42 2.64 -31.84
N PHE A 103 -12.17 2.30 -31.57
CA PHE A 103 -11.77 1.67 -30.33
C PHE A 103 -10.67 2.46 -29.62
N LEU A 104 -10.61 2.32 -28.30
CA LEU A 104 -9.53 2.91 -27.50
C LEU A 104 -8.21 2.16 -27.70
N LEU A 105 -8.28 0.82 -27.76
CA LEU A 105 -7.11 -0.06 -27.75
C LEU A 105 -6.93 -0.90 -29.03
N SER A 106 -7.86 -0.78 -29.98
CA SER A 106 -7.88 -1.52 -31.25
C SER A 106 -8.07 -0.58 -32.44
N ASN A 107 -7.84 -1.08 -33.65
CA ASN A 107 -8.11 -0.32 -34.86
C ASN A 107 -9.55 -0.60 -35.34
N PRO A 108 -10.23 0.37 -35.97
CA PRO A 108 -9.82 1.76 -36.14
C PRO A 108 -9.80 2.52 -34.81
N ARG A 109 -8.76 3.31 -34.56
CA ARG A 109 -8.62 4.13 -33.35
C ARG A 109 -9.34 5.46 -33.51
N VAL A 110 -9.58 6.12 -32.38
CA VAL A 110 -10.11 7.50 -32.36
C VAL A 110 -9.25 8.45 -33.21
N SER A 111 -7.92 8.25 -33.23
CA SER A 111 -7.01 9.01 -34.11
C SER A 111 -7.31 8.82 -35.59
N ASP A 112 -7.64 7.58 -36.00
CA ASP A 112 -7.84 7.23 -37.40
C ASP A 112 -9.14 7.85 -37.92
N VAL A 113 -10.18 7.88 -37.08
CA VAL A 113 -11.44 8.57 -37.41
C VAL A 113 -11.20 10.08 -37.53
N TRP A 114 -10.37 10.67 -36.65
CA TRP A 114 -10.02 12.08 -36.75
C TRP A 114 -9.22 12.39 -38.02
N ASP A 115 -8.22 11.57 -38.35
CA ASP A 115 -7.41 11.72 -39.56
C ASP A 115 -8.30 11.64 -40.81
N SER A 116 -9.28 10.72 -40.82
CA SER A 116 -10.26 10.66 -41.91
C SER A 116 -11.09 11.93 -42.04
N TRP A 117 -11.54 12.49 -40.91
CA TRP A 117 -12.34 13.71 -40.89
C TRP A 117 -11.56 14.95 -41.33
N GLU A 118 -10.30 15.09 -40.90
CA GLU A 118 -9.43 16.19 -41.35
C GLU A 118 -9.21 16.11 -42.86
N LYS A 119 -9.03 14.91 -43.40
CA LYS A 119 -8.91 14.68 -44.83
C LYS A 119 -10.20 15.01 -45.58
N ASP A 120 -11.36 14.61 -45.05
CA ASP A 120 -12.66 14.94 -45.65
C ASP A 120 -12.86 16.47 -45.76
N LEU A 121 -12.44 17.22 -44.74
CA LEU A 121 -12.47 18.70 -44.76
C LEU A 121 -11.55 19.32 -45.81
N GLU A 122 -10.42 18.69 -46.12
CA GLU A 122 -9.47 19.17 -47.13
C GLU A 122 -9.92 18.80 -48.55
N ASP A 123 -10.32 17.54 -48.75
CA ASP A 123 -10.65 17.00 -50.07
C ASP A 123 -12.06 17.41 -50.53
N LYS A 124 -13.01 17.57 -49.59
CA LYS A 124 -14.45 17.76 -49.88
C LYS A 124 -15.14 18.71 -48.89
N PRO A 125 -14.76 19.99 -48.83
CA PRO A 125 -15.22 20.93 -47.80
C PRO A 125 -16.74 21.13 -47.77
N ASP A 126 -17.42 21.01 -48.91
CA ASP A 126 -18.88 21.19 -49.00
C ASP A 126 -19.68 19.96 -48.52
N GLU A 127 -19.06 18.78 -48.46
CA GLU A 127 -19.67 17.50 -48.02
C GLU A 127 -19.23 17.09 -46.60
N ALA A 128 -18.18 17.74 -46.08
CA ALA A 128 -17.54 17.37 -44.83
C ALA A 128 -18.38 17.73 -43.60
N ALA A 129 -18.32 16.89 -42.59
CA ALA A 129 -18.97 17.15 -41.32
C ALA A 129 -18.35 18.37 -40.62
N THR A 130 -19.19 19.24 -40.07
CA THR A 130 -18.75 20.48 -39.38
C THR A 130 -18.89 20.40 -37.86
N ARG A 131 -19.42 19.27 -37.34
CA ARG A 131 -19.57 18.95 -35.92
C ARG A 131 -19.18 17.50 -35.67
N LEU A 132 -18.63 17.21 -34.49
CA LEU A 132 -18.35 15.86 -34.02
C LEU A 132 -19.24 15.48 -32.84
N LEU A 133 -19.73 14.24 -32.82
CA LEU A 133 -20.41 13.64 -31.69
C LEU A 133 -19.72 12.31 -31.34
N ALA A 134 -18.99 12.28 -30.23
CA ALA A 134 -18.36 11.05 -29.74
C ALA A 134 -19.26 10.41 -28.68
N ILE A 135 -19.49 9.11 -28.79
CA ILE A 135 -20.38 8.36 -27.90
C ILE A 135 -19.59 7.21 -27.29
N ALA A 136 -19.32 7.28 -26.00
CA ALA A 136 -18.69 6.16 -25.30
C ALA A 136 -19.72 5.04 -25.14
N MET A 137 -19.48 3.85 -25.71
CA MET A 137 -20.41 2.71 -25.70
C MET A 137 -20.40 1.96 -24.36
N PHE A 138 -20.31 2.71 -23.27
CA PHE A 138 -20.50 2.26 -21.88
C PHE A 138 -21.72 3.03 -21.34
N PRO A 139 -22.87 2.37 -21.09
CA PRO A 139 -24.08 3.09 -20.72
C PRO A 139 -23.91 3.90 -19.43
N GLN A 140 -23.23 3.31 -18.42
CA GLN A 140 -22.95 3.91 -17.12
C GLN A 140 -21.59 4.61 -17.13
N TYR A 141 -21.55 5.84 -16.62
CA TYR A 141 -20.31 6.59 -16.49
C TYR A 141 -19.38 5.95 -15.45
N SER A 142 -18.10 5.83 -15.79
CA SER A 142 -17.03 5.50 -14.84
C SER A 142 -15.74 6.21 -15.21
N GLY A 143 -14.95 6.57 -14.20
CA GLY A 143 -13.62 7.13 -14.37
C GLY A 143 -12.66 6.20 -15.13
N SER A 144 -12.85 4.88 -15.04
CA SER A 144 -11.97 3.90 -15.68
C SER A 144 -12.35 3.52 -17.11
N THR A 145 -13.52 3.96 -17.60
CA THR A 145 -14.00 3.66 -18.96
C THR A 145 -14.25 4.96 -19.72
N VAL A 146 -15.30 5.69 -19.39
CA VAL A 146 -15.73 6.89 -20.11
C VAL A 146 -14.69 8.01 -19.98
N ALA A 147 -14.18 8.27 -18.77
CA ALA A 147 -13.16 9.30 -18.60
C ALA A 147 -11.79 8.90 -19.20
N SER A 148 -11.44 7.61 -19.21
CA SER A 148 -10.28 7.09 -19.96
C SER A 148 -10.46 7.33 -21.46
N GLY A 149 -11.67 7.08 -21.99
CA GLY A 149 -12.02 7.40 -23.37
C GLY A 149 -11.86 8.87 -23.69
N MET A 150 -12.42 9.75 -22.85
CA MET A 150 -12.25 11.21 -22.96
C MET A 150 -10.77 11.63 -22.94
N ASP A 151 -9.95 11.05 -22.05
CA ASP A 151 -8.50 11.31 -22.03
C ASP A 151 -7.83 10.88 -23.36
N GLY A 152 -8.30 9.79 -23.96
CA GLY A 152 -7.91 9.34 -25.31
C GLY A 152 -8.21 10.39 -26.38
N PHE A 153 -9.45 10.91 -26.39
CA PHE A 153 -9.86 11.99 -27.29
C PHE A 153 -9.06 13.28 -27.05
N ALA A 154 -8.91 13.70 -25.79
CA ALA A 154 -8.15 14.90 -25.43
C ALA A 154 -6.68 14.82 -25.88
N LYS A 155 -6.05 13.64 -25.80
CA LYS A 155 -4.69 13.41 -26.31
C LYS A 155 -4.59 13.56 -27.83
N VAL A 156 -5.64 13.19 -28.57
CA VAL A 156 -5.70 13.42 -30.03
C VAL A 156 -5.89 14.91 -30.30
N LEU A 157 -6.92 15.53 -29.71
CA LEU A 157 -7.27 16.94 -29.86
C LEU A 157 -6.11 17.89 -29.54
N SER A 158 -5.39 17.64 -28.45
CA SER A 158 -4.25 18.48 -28.01
C SER A 158 -3.11 18.56 -29.01
N LYS A 159 -3.07 17.67 -30.02
CA LYS A 159 -2.06 17.67 -31.09
C LYS A 159 -2.56 18.29 -32.39
N ARG A 160 -3.82 18.72 -32.47
CA ARG A 160 -4.46 19.19 -33.70
C ARG A 160 -4.64 20.71 -33.67
N THR A 161 -4.55 21.34 -34.84
CA THR A 161 -4.76 22.78 -35.00
C THR A 161 -6.23 23.12 -35.20
N ARG A 162 -6.97 22.29 -35.96
CA ARG A 162 -8.41 22.45 -36.19
C ARG A 162 -9.18 21.58 -35.21
N ILE A 163 -10.05 22.20 -34.43
CA ILE A 163 -10.94 21.52 -33.49
C ILE A 163 -12.37 21.93 -33.84
N PRO A 164 -13.24 21.02 -34.32
CA PRO A 164 -14.63 21.33 -34.58
C PRO A 164 -15.41 21.49 -33.27
N PRO A 165 -16.60 22.10 -33.31
CA PRO A 165 -17.59 21.91 -32.27
C PRO A 165 -17.77 20.40 -32.02
N PHE A 166 -17.56 19.98 -30.78
CA PHE A 166 -17.64 18.58 -30.40
C PHE A 166 -18.56 18.40 -29.19
N GLU A 167 -19.25 17.26 -29.17
CA GLU A 167 -19.98 16.76 -28.02
C GLU A 167 -19.47 15.37 -27.68
N PHE A 168 -19.35 15.06 -26.39
CA PHE A 168 -18.96 13.74 -25.92
C PHE A 168 -20.06 13.23 -24.99
N LEU A 169 -20.81 12.22 -25.44
CA LEU A 169 -21.87 11.61 -24.66
C LEU A 169 -21.25 10.71 -23.59
N THR A 170 -21.36 11.13 -22.33
CA THR A 170 -20.72 10.50 -21.17
C THR A 170 -21.51 9.35 -20.57
N ASP A 171 -22.81 9.30 -20.82
CA ASP A 171 -23.72 8.28 -20.32
C ASP A 171 -25.00 8.26 -21.14
N PHE A 172 -25.61 7.08 -21.22
CA PHE A 172 -26.94 6.88 -21.79
C PHE A 172 -27.74 5.81 -21.04
N HIS A 173 -27.34 5.50 -19.79
CA HIS A 173 -27.94 4.44 -18.97
C HIS A 173 -29.43 4.62 -18.68
N ARG A 174 -29.95 5.86 -18.79
CA ARG A 174 -31.39 6.16 -18.64
C ARG A 174 -32.11 6.41 -19.98
N SER A 175 -31.44 6.23 -21.11
CA SER A 175 -32.09 6.43 -22.41
C SER A 175 -33.18 5.38 -22.61
N HIS A 176 -34.29 5.79 -23.22
CA HIS A 176 -35.35 4.89 -23.64
C HIS A 176 -34.80 3.80 -24.57
N ALA A 177 -33.94 4.19 -25.51
CA ALA A 177 -33.26 3.27 -26.42
C ALA A 177 -32.58 2.11 -25.67
N PHE A 178 -31.87 2.39 -24.59
CA PHE A 178 -31.15 1.38 -23.83
C PHE A 178 -32.07 0.57 -22.91
N ILE A 179 -32.80 1.25 -22.03
CA ILE A 179 -33.61 0.59 -20.99
C ILE A 179 -34.72 -0.28 -21.58
N ASP A 180 -35.47 0.24 -22.56
CA ASP A 180 -36.63 -0.45 -23.11
C ASP A 180 -36.20 -1.66 -23.95
N ASN A 181 -35.07 -1.56 -24.69
CA ASN A 181 -34.52 -2.68 -25.44
C ASN A 181 -33.85 -3.73 -24.54
N SER A 182 -33.18 -3.33 -23.45
CA SER A 182 -32.65 -4.28 -22.47
C SER A 182 -33.78 -5.10 -21.85
N ALA A 183 -34.86 -4.46 -21.40
CA ALA A 183 -36.02 -5.16 -20.85
C ALA A 183 -36.65 -6.12 -21.88
N ARG A 184 -36.85 -5.66 -23.13
CA ARG A 184 -37.38 -6.49 -24.22
C ARG A 184 -36.51 -7.71 -24.50
N LEU A 185 -35.19 -7.54 -24.59
CA LEU A 185 -34.25 -8.62 -24.87
C LEU A 185 -34.27 -9.66 -23.74
N VAL A 186 -34.26 -9.19 -22.49
CA VAL A 186 -34.30 -10.06 -21.30
C VAL A 186 -35.62 -10.84 -21.26
N ASP A 187 -36.78 -10.18 -21.42
CA ASP A 187 -38.08 -10.85 -21.46
C ASP A 187 -38.13 -11.91 -22.58
N HIS A 188 -37.62 -11.59 -23.77
CA HIS A 188 -37.57 -12.55 -24.88
C HIS A 188 -36.79 -13.82 -24.52
N HIS A 189 -35.62 -13.68 -23.89
CA HIS A 189 -34.81 -14.83 -23.47
C HIS A 189 -35.44 -15.58 -22.28
N LEU A 190 -35.97 -14.87 -21.29
CA LEU A 190 -36.66 -15.47 -20.16
C LEU A 190 -37.86 -16.29 -20.62
N LYS A 191 -38.64 -15.80 -21.58
CA LYS A 191 -39.76 -16.54 -22.16
C LYS A 191 -39.31 -17.84 -22.84
N SER A 192 -38.19 -17.80 -23.56
CA SER A 192 -37.60 -19.00 -24.16
C SER A 192 -37.13 -19.99 -23.07
N LEU A 193 -36.43 -19.51 -22.03
CA LEU A 193 -35.93 -20.36 -20.95
C LEU A 193 -37.07 -20.98 -20.14
N ASN A 194 -38.06 -20.18 -19.76
CA ASN A 194 -39.24 -20.60 -18.99
C ASN A 194 -40.11 -21.63 -19.72
N SER A 195 -39.97 -21.78 -21.04
CA SER A 195 -40.66 -22.82 -21.80
C SER A 195 -40.11 -24.24 -21.55
N ASP A 196 -38.84 -24.34 -21.15
CA ASP A 196 -38.17 -25.59 -20.79
C ASP A 196 -38.10 -25.75 -19.26
N LYS A 197 -37.49 -24.77 -18.59
CA LYS A 197 -37.31 -24.76 -17.15
C LYS A 197 -37.50 -23.36 -16.60
N LYS A 198 -38.41 -23.23 -15.62
CA LYS A 198 -38.69 -21.94 -14.99
C LYS A 198 -37.43 -21.37 -14.34
N VAL A 199 -37.10 -20.13 -14.71
CA VAL A 199 -36.04 -19.34 -14.08
C VAL A 199 -36.49 -18.93 -12.67
N ASP A 200 -35.65 -19.23 -11.68
CA ASP A 200 -35.90 -18.94 -10.28
C ASP A 200 -35.52 -17.49 -9.93
N LYS A 201 -34.40 -17.00 -10.49
CA LYS A 201 -33.86 -15.66 -10.25
C LYS A 201 -33.21 -15.08 -11.51
N LEU A 202 -33.27 -13.75 -11.62
CA LEU A 202 -32.48 -12.98 -12.59
C LEU A 202 -31.46 -12.11 -11.85
N ILE A 203 -30.19 -12.23 -12.21
CA ILE A 203 -29.13 -11.35 -11.73
C ILE A 203 -28.70 -10.39 -12.85
N MET A 204 -28.79 -9.09 -12.59
CA MET A 204 -28.14 -8.07 -13.40
C MET A 204 -26.69 -7.89 -12.91
N SER A 205 -25.74 -8.49 -13.63
CA SER A 205 -24.32 -8.48 -13.28
C SER A 205 -23.60 -7.31 -13.94
N PHE A 206 -23.10 -6.36 -13.15
CA PHE A 206 -22.32 -5.22 -13.63
C PHE A 206 -20.82 -5.50 -13.44
N HIS A 207 -19.95 -4.98 -14.30
CA HIS A 207 -18.50 -5.07 -14.02
C HIS A 207 -18.19 -4.32 -12.72
N GLY A 208 -17.46 -4.93 -11.78
CA GLY A 208 -17.10 -4.30 -10.52
C GLY A 208 -16.06 -3.19 -10.69
N ILE A 209 -16.00 -2.29 -9.71
CA ILE A 209 -14.88 -1.34 -9.55
C ILE A 209 -14.44 -1.30 -8.08
N PRO A 210 -13.20 -0.86 -7.76
CA PRO A 210 -12.77 -0.67 -6.38
C PRO A 210 -13.72 0.23 -5.59
N LYS A 211 -14.17 -0.20 -4.39
CA LYS A 211 -15.10 0.57 -3.54
C LYS A 211 -14.64 2.00 -3.29
N ARG A 212 -13.32 2.20 -3.14
CA ARG A 212 -12.75 3.51 -2.86
C ARG A 212 -12.99 4.54 -3.97
N TRP A 213 -13.17 4.11 -5.22
CA TRP A 213 -13.47 5.05 -6.31
C TRP A 213 -14.86 5.66 -6.13
N VAL A 214 -15.83 4.86 -5.70
CA VAL A 214 -17.17 5.34 -5.38
C VAL A 214 -17.17 6.15 -4.08
N ILE A 215 -16.63 5.58 -2.99
CA ILE A 215 -16.73 6.17 -1.64
C ILE A 215 -15.88 7.44 -1.49
N TYR A 216 -14.68 7.49 -2.06
CA TYR A 216 -13.72 8.57 -1.81
C TYR A 216 -13.40 9.41 -3.05
N ASN A 217 -13.50 8.86 -4.26
CA ASN A 217 -13.27 9.63 -5.49
C ASN A 217 -14.57 10.18 -6.09
N GLY A 218 -15.74 9.76 -5.60
CA GLY A 218 -17.05 10.23 -6.07
C GLY A 218 -17.43 9.71 -7.45
N ASP A 219 -16.99 8.51 -7.82
CA ASP A 219 -17.35 7.90 -9.10
C ASP A 219 -18.85 7.56 -9.15
N ALA A 220 -19.55 8.04 -10.18
CA ALA A 220 -21.00 7.91 -10.35
C ALA A 220 -21.45 6.50 -10.77
N TYR A 221 -20.51 5.62 -11.12
CA TYR A 221 -20.81 4.30 -11.68
C TYR A 221 -21.78 3.47 -10.84
N TYR A 222 -21.59 3.41 -9.51
CA TYR A 222 -22.47 2.63 -8.64
C TYR A 222 -23.92 3.14 -8.67
N GLN A 223 -24.10 4.45 -8.65
CA GLN A 223 -25.41 5.08 -8.79
C GLN A 223 -26.03 4.77 -10.15
N HIS A 224 -25.27 4.91 -11.24
CA HIS A 224 -25.78 4.66 -12.60
C HIS A 224 -26.17 3.18 -12.78
N CYS A 225 -25.40 2.24 -12.21
CA CYS A 225 -25.76 0.82 -12.20
C CYS A 225 -27.07 0.57 -11.45
N TYR A 226 -27.24 1.20 -10.28
CA TYR A 226 -28.46 1.08 -9.50
C TYR A 226 -29.69 1.64 -10.23
N GLU A 227 -29.56 2.84 -10.83
CA GLU A 227 -30.63 3.44 -11.65
C GLU A 227 -30.99 2.54 -12.84
N THR A 228 -29.99 1.98 -13.52
CA THR A 228 -30.18 1.02 -14.62
C THR A 228 -30.97 -0.19 -14.16
N PHE A 229 -30.55 -0.79 -13.03
CA PHE A 229 -31.21 -1.95 -12.44
C PHE A 229 -32.69 -1.66 -12.14
N CYS A 230 -32.98 -0.56 -11.46
CA CYS A 230 -34.35 -0.16 -11.13
C CYS A 230 -35.22 0.02 -12.38
N LEU A 231 -34.70 0.73 -13.39
CA LEU A 231 -35.45 1.07 -14.60
C LEU A 231 -35.73 -0.16 -15.49
N ILE A 232 -34.79 -1.09 -15.61
CA ILE A 232 -35.00 -2.35 -16.34
C ILE A 232 -35.96 -3.23 -15.54
N LYS A 233 -35.73 -3.41 -14.23
CA LYS A 233 -36.56 -4.26 -13.35
C LYS A 233 -38.04 -3.87 -13.37
N GLU A 234 -38.35 -2.57 -13.42
CA GLU A 234 -39.73 -2.07 -13.52
C GLU A 234 -40.44 -2.44 -14.84
N ARG A 235 -39.67 -2.72 -15.91
CA ARG A 235 -40.20 -2.98 -17.25
C ARG A 235 -40.28 -4.45 -17.63
N LEU A 236 -39.65 -5.34 -16.85
CA LEU A 236 -39.69 -6.78 -17.08
C LEU A 236 -41.09 -7.34 -16.81
N LYS A 237 -41.50 -8.30 -17.64
CA LYS A 237 -42.84 -8.92 -17.58
C LYS A 237 -42.79 -10.43 -17.34
N GLU A 238 -41.69 -11.09 -17.72
CA GLU A 238 -41.57 -12.55 -17.68
C GLU A 238 -40.97 -13.07 -16.36
N ILE A 239 -40.67 -12.19 -15.41
CA ILE A 239 -40.20 -12.52 -14.06
C ILE A 239 -40.78 -11.54 -13.03
N ASN A 240 -41.05 -12.03 -11.82
CA ASN A 240 -41.52 -11.15 -10.75
C ASN A 240 -40.38 -10.20 -10.34
N PRO A 241 -40.65 -8.90 -10.11
CA PRO A 241 -39.60 -7.96 -9.69
C PRO A 241 -38.85 -8.40 -8.42
N VAL A 242 -39.49 -9.09 -7.48
CA VAL A 242 -38.85 -9.61 -6.26
C VAL A 242 -37.77 -10.67 -6.52
N ASP A 243 -37.78 -11.28 -7.70
CA ASP A 243 -36.84 -12.31 -8.13
C ASP A 243 -35.69 -11.74 -8.98
N VAL A 244 -35.61 -10.41 -9.08
CA VAL A 244 -34.58 -9.68 -9.82
C VAL A 244 -33.64 -8.96 -8.86
N GLU A 245 -32.37 -9.32 -8.91
CA GLU A 245 -31.28 -8.79 -8.08
C GLU A 245 -30.16 -8.19 -8.95
N TYR A 246 -29.28 -7.38 -8.35
CA TYR A 246 -28.06 -6.88 -9.02
C TYR A 246 -26.81 -7.30 -8.24
N ALA A 247 -25.72 -7.53 -8.97
CA ALA A 247 -24.42 -7.90 -8.41
C ALA A 247 -23.27 -7.35 -9.27
N PHE A 248 -22.03 -7.53 -8.79
CA PHE A 248 -20.82 -7.06 -9.46
C PHE A 248 -19.82 -8.19 -9.73
N GLN A 249 -19.36 -8.31 -10.98
CA GLN A 249 -18.40 -9.32 -11.46
C GLN A 249 -16.97 -8.78 -11.59
N SER A 250 -16.03 -9.62 -12.02
CA SER A 250 -14.68 -9.25 -12.44
C SER A 250 -13.84 -8.51 -11.36
N ARG A 251 -13.69 -9.11 -10.18
CA ARG A 251 -12.82 -8.58 -9.11
C ARG A 251 -11.32 -8.82 -9.38
N PHE A 252 -10.48 -7.79 -9.21
CA PHE A 252 -9.04 -7.90 -9.42
C PHE A 252 -8.18 -7.43 -8.23
N GLY A 253 -7.23 -8.27 -7.81
CA GLY A 253 -6.26 -7.96 -6.77
C GLY A 253 -6.79 -8.14 -5.34
N SER A 254 -6.09 -7.58 -4.36
CA SER A 254 -6.41 -7.73 -2.94
C SER A 254 -7.18 -6.54 -2.35
N GLU A 255 -7.64 -5.62 -3.21
CA GLU A 255 -8.45 -4.47 -2.83
C GLU A 255 -9.93 -4.88 -2.69
N GLU A 256 -10.74 -4.08 -1.99
CA GLU A 256 -12.19 -4.33 -1.86
C GLU A 256 -12.95 -3.70 -3.03
N TRP A 257 -13.79 -4.49 -3.69
CA TRP A 257 -14.58 -4.12 -4.87
C TRP A 257 -16.06 -3.99 -4.51
N LEU A 258 -16.84 -3.33 -5.36
CA LEU A 258 -18.28 -3.16 -5.16
C LEU A 258 -18.96 -4.51 -4.88
N THR A 259 -19.91 -4.50 -3.95
CA THR A 259 -20.65 -5.68 -3.48
C THR A 259 -22.16 -5.48 -3.65
N PRO A 260 -22.95 -6.56 -3.82
CA PRO A 260 -22.58 -7.99 -3.71
C PRO A 260 -21.79 -8.50 -4.93
N TYR A 261 -21.02 -9.58 -4.75
CA TYR A 261 -20.25 -10.20 -5.84
C TYR A 261 -21.11 -11.23 -6.59
N THR A 262 -21.02 -11.27 -7.92
CA THR A 262 -21.88 -12.15 -8.74
C THR A 262 -21.64 -13.62 -8.46
N ASP A 263 -20.37 -14.05 -8.35
CA ASP A 263 -19.98 -15.43 -8.01
C ASP A 263 -20.51 -15.84 -6.63
N ASP A 264 -20.19 -15.06 -5.60
CA ASP A 264 -20.61 -15.33 -4.23
C ASP A 264 -22.16 -15.34 -4.12
N ARG A 265 -22.87 -14.47 -4.86
CA ARG A 265 -24.34 -14.39 -4.81
C ARG A 265 -25.03 -15.55 -5.51
N VAL A 266 -24.47 -16.06 -6.62
CA VAL A 266 -24.99 -17.26 -7.29
C VAL A 266 -24.90 -18.47 -6.37
N ASP A 267 -23.76 -18.68 -5.71
CA ASP A 267 -23.59 -19.78 -4.76
C ASP A 267 -24.60 -19.67 -3.59
N GLU A 268 -24.75 -18.48 -3.01
CA GLU A 268 -25.75 -18.24 -1.95
C GLU A 268 -27.19 -18.55 -2.40
N LEU A 269 -27.56 -18.19 -3.64
CA LEU A 269 -28.89 -18.46 -4.18
C LEU A 269 -29.13 -19.96 -4.41
N ILE A 270 -28.11 -20.68 -4.89
CA ILE A 270 -28.16 -22.13 -5.07
C ILE A 270 -28.31 -22.84 -3.71
N GLU A 271 -27.59 -22.39 -2.68
CA GLU A 271 -27.75 -22.87 -1.29
C GLU A 271 -29.16 -22.60 -0.73
N GLN A 272 -29.78 -21.48 -1.13
CA GLN A 272 -31.17 -21.14 -0.78
C GLN A 272 -32.22 -21.94 -1.58
N GLY A 273 -31.78 -22.78 -2.53
CA GLY A 273 -32.63 -23.65 -3.34
C GLY A 273 -33.04 -23.06 -4.70
N HIS A 274 -32.56 -21.87 -5.07
CA HIS A 274 -32.76 -21.28 -6.39
C HIS A 274 -31.71 -21.83 -7.36
N LYS A 275 -32.11 -22.80 -8.19
CA LYS A 275 -31.16 -23.59 -8.99
C LYS A 275 -31.06 -23.14 -10.44
N ASN A 276 -32.00 -22.35 -10.96
CA ASN A 276 -32.01 -21.92 -12.35
C ASN A 276 -31.93 -20.40 -12.39
N ILE A 277 -30.74 -19.88 -12.65
CA ILE A 277 -30.44 -18.46 -12.53
C ILE A 277 -30.12 -17.90 -13.89
N ALA A 278 -30.87 -16.88 -14.33
CA ALA A 278 -30.52 -16.11 -15.52
C ALA A 278 -29.60 -14.96 -15.14
N VAL A 279 -28.61 -14.64 -15.99
CA VAL A 279 -27.66 -13.54 -15.76
C VAL A 279 -27.60 -12.65 -16.98
N TYR A 280 -27.85 -11.35 -16.79
CA TYR A 280 -27.76 -10.30 -17.82
C TYR A 280 -26.70 -9.26 -17.44
N CYS A 281 -25.90 -8.79 -18.40
CA CYS A 281 -24.77 -7.90 -18.15
C CYS A 281 -24.98 -6.46 -18.68
N PRO A 282 -25.79 -5.60 -18.01
CA PRO A 282 -26.16 -4.26 -18.49
C PRO A 282 -25.00 -3.23 -18.50
N ALA A 283 -23.83 -3.58 -17.98
CA ALA A 283 -22.63 -2.74 -18.12
C ALA A 283 -22.01 -2.79 -19.52
N PHE A 284 -22.46 -3.74 -20.36
CA PHE A 284 -21.98 -3.96 -21.71
C PHE A 284 -23.15 -3.93 -22.71
N VAL A 285 -22.90 -3.37 -23.89
CA VAL A 285 -23.87 -3.35 -25.00
C VAL A 285 -23.53 -4.38 -26.09
N ALA A 286 -22.32 -4.94 -26.07
CA ALA A 286 -21.83 -5.91 -27.01
C ALA A 286 -21.09 -7.01 -26.25
N ASP A 287 -21.32 -8.26 -26.66
CA ASP A 287 -20.70 -9.42 -26.02
C ASP A 287 -19.17 -9.38 -26.11
N CYS A 288 -18.53 -9.73 -25.00
CA CYS A 288 -17.10 -9.65 -24.81
C CYS A 288 -16.59 -10.80 -23.93
N LEU A 289 -15.33 -10.72 -23.50
CA LEU A 289 -14.73 -11.76 -22.68
C LEU A 289 -15.47 -11.93 -21.34
N GLU A 290 -15.86 -10.81 -20.75
CA GLU A 290 -16.53 -10.72 -19.44
C GLU A 290 -17.98 -11.25 -19.48
N THR A 291 -18.60 -11.36 -20.66
CA THR A 291 -19.98 -11.87 -20.79
C THR A 291 -19.96 -13.32 -21.27
N VAL A 292 -19.26 -13.59 -22.37
CA VAL A 292 -19.27 -14.93 -23.00
C VAL A 292 -18.47 -15.96 -22.22
N ASP A 293 -17.28 -15.60 -21.71
CA ASP A 293 -16.40 -16.54 -21.01
C ASP A 293 -16.63 -16.50 -19.49
N GLU A 294 -16.52 -15.33 -18.86
CA GLU A 294 -16.65 -15.23 -17.39
C GLU A 294 -18.04 -15.66 -16.89
N ILE A 295 -19.12 -15.16 -17.52
CA ILE A 295 -20.49 -15.53 -17.13
C ILE A 295 -20.98 -16.78 -17.87
N GLY A 296 -20.77 -16.85 -19.18
CA GLY A 296 -21.27 -17.96 -20.01
C GLY A 296 -20.57 -19.29 -19.79
N VAL A 297 -19.31 -19.29 -19.33
CA VAL A 297 -18.51 -20.51 -19.10
C VAL A 297 -18.12 -20.64 -17.63
N GLU A 298 -17.34 -19.71 -17.07
CA GLU A 298 -16.73 -19.90 -15.74
C GLU A 298 -17.79 -19.92 -14.62
N LEU A 299 -18.69 -18.93 -14.58
CA LEU A 299 -19.77 -18.88 -13.59
C LEU A 299 -20.76 -20.04 -13.76
N LYS A 300 -20.99 -20.46 -15.01
CA LYS A 300 -21.86 -21.60 -15.30
C LYS A 300 -21.26 -22.92 -14.82
N GLU A 301 -19.96 -23.14 -15.04
CA GLU A 301 -19.24 -24.30 -14.52
C GLU A 301 -19.27 -24.31 -12.98
N GLN A 302 -19.01 -23.17 -12.33
CA GLN A 302 -19.09 -23.03 -10.87
C GLN A 302 -20.51 -23.35 -10.34
N ALA A 303 -21.54 -22.78 -10.95
CA ALA A 303 -22.93 -23.04 -10.57
C ALA A 303 -23.28 -24.53 -10.71
N HIS A 304 -22.78 -25.20 -11.76
CA HIS A 304 -23.00 -26.62 -11.97
C HIS A 304 -22.35 -27.48 -10.89
N GLU A 305 -21.13 -27.14 -10.47
CA GLU A 305 -20.45 -27.79 -9.34
C GLU A 305 -21.24 -27.62 -8.02
N SER A 306 -21.87 -26.46 -7.82
CA SER A 306 -22.75 -26.17 -6.68
C SER A 306 -24.15 -26.78 -6.81
N GLY A 307 -24.49 -27.45 -7.93
CA GLY A 307 -25.76 -28.12 -8.16
C GLY A 307 -26.90 -27.22 -8.67
N GLY A 308 -26.56 -26.07 -9.24
CA GLY A 308 -27.43 -25.16 -9.99
C GLY A 308 -27.10 -25.13 -11.49
N ASP A 309 -27.74 -24.22 -12.22
CA ASP A 309 -27.52 -23.93 -13.62
C ASP A 309 -27.66 -22.41 -13.84
N VAL A 310 -26.78 -21.87 -14.67
CA VAL A 310 -26.72 -20.44 -15.01
C VAL A 310 -26.94 -20.27 -16.50
N HIS A 311 -27.89 -19.40 -16.84
CA HIS A 311 -28.23 -19.04 -18.20
C HIS A 311 -27.77 -17.61 -18.50
N HIS A 312 -26.68 -17.48 -19.26
CA HIS A 312 -26.23 -16.19 -19.77
C HIS A 312 -27.23 -15.64 -20.80
N ILE A 313 -27.74 -14.43 -20.55
CA ILE A 313 -28.52 -13.64 -21.51
C ILE A 313 -27.53 -12.75 -22.26
N PRO A 314 -27.47 -12.83 -23.61
CA PRO A 314 -26.53 -12.03 -24.40
C PRO A 314 -26.76 -10.53 -24.23
N CYS A 315 -25.75 -9.73 -24.57
CA CYS A 315 -25.90 -8.28 -24.65
C CYS A 315 -26.86 -7.88 -25.77
N LEU A 316 -27.18 -6.58 -25.85
CA LEU A 316 -28.00 -6.01 -26.94
C LEU A 316 -27.40 -6.26 -28.33
N ASN A 317 -26.08 -6.36 -28.39
CA ASN A 317 -25.30 -6.66 -29.58
C ASN A 317 -25.72 -5.74 -30.75
N ASP A 318 -26.13 -6.33 -31.87
CA ASP A 318 -26.57 -5.64 -33.07
C ASP A 318 -28.08 -5.88 -33.31
N ASP A 319 -28.88 -6.07 -32.25
CA ASP A 319 -30.34 -6.22 -32.34
C ASP A 319 -30.97 -5.05 -33.13
N ASP A 320 -31.90 -5.40 -34.04
CA ASP A 320 -32.42 -4.44 -35.02
C ASP A 320 -33.24 -3.31 -34.37
N GLN A 321 -34.04 -3.60 -33.34
CA GLN A 321 -34.84 -2.59 -32.65
C GLN A 321 -33.96 -1.69 -31.79
N TRP A 322 -32.96 -2.26 -31.12
CA TRP A 322 -31.91 -1.52 -30.41
C TRP A 322 -31.18 -0.55 -31.35
N CYS A 323 -30.76 -1.00 -32.53
CA CYS A 323 -30.09 -0.16 -33.52
C CYS A 323 -31.00 0.99 -34.00
N GLN A 324 -32.28 0.71 -34.23
CA GLN A 324 -33.25 1.72 -34.65
C GLN A 324 -33.50 2.78 -33.58
N ASP A 325 -33.69 2.39 -32.33
CA ASP A 325 -33.94 3.34 -31.25
C ASP A 325 -32.68 4.11 -30.87
N PHE A 326 -31.51 3.49 -30.95
CA PHE A 326 -30.24 4.20 -30.75
C PHE A 326 -29.96 5.20 -31.88
N ALA A 327 -30.36 4.92 -33.13
CA ALA A 327 -30.29 5.89 -34.22
C ALA A 327 -31.11 7.15 -33.93
N LYS A 328 -32.30 7.01 -33.32
CA LYS A 328 -33.12 8.17 -32.87
C LYS A 328 -32.41 8.98 -31.78
N LEU A 329 -31.73 8.31 -30.85
CA LEU A 329 -30.92 8.99 -29.83
C LEU A 329 -29.79 9.80 -30.46
N ILE A 330 -29.05 9.20 -31.41
CA ILE A 330 -27.98 9.90 -32.14
C ILE A 330 -28.52 11.11 -32.90
N ASP A 331 -29.63 10.93 -33.64
CA ASP A 331 -30.27 12.01 -34.39
C ASP A 331 -30.72 13.16 -33.47
N ALA A 332 -31.29 12.84 -32.30
CA ALA A 332 -31.67 13.83 -31.31
C ALA A 332 -30.47 14.66 -30.81
N HIS A 333 -29.32 14.04 -30.55
CA HIS A 333 -28.10 14.78 -30.15
C HIS A 333 -27.47 15.58 -31.31
N ALA A 334 -27.49 15.02 -32.52
CA ALA A 334 -26.89 15.64 -33.70
C ALA A 334 -27.71 16.85 -34.19
N ASN A 335 -29.03 16.69 -34.27
CA ASN A 335 -29.95 17.60 -34.96
C ASN A 335 -31.05 18.20 -34.06
N GLY A 336 -31.33 17.59 -32.91
CA GLY A 336 -32.41 18.00 -32.02
C GLY A 336 -32.07 19.19 -31.11
N ASP A 337 -33.12 19.81 -30.56
CA ASP A 337 -32.98 20.81 -29.50
C ASP A 337 -32.89 20.14 -28.12
N SER A 338 -32.65 20.93 -27.07
CA SER A 338 -32.51 20.40 -25.70
C SER A 338 -33.74 19.65 -25.20
N LYS A 339 -34.95 19.98 -25.68
CA LYS A 339 -36.19 19.28 -25.28
C LYS A 339 -36.29 17.93 -25.96
N THR A 340 -35.91 17.86 -27.23
CA THR A 340 -35.87 16.61 -28.01
C THR A 340 -34.86 15.65 -27.40
N ILE A 341 -33.66 16.13 -27.05
CA ILE A 341 -32.65 15.34 -26.33
C ILE A 341 -33.22 14.82 -25.00
N GLN A 342 -33.77 15.70 -24.16
CA GLN A 342 -34.33 15.30 -22.85
C GLN A 342 -35.46 14.26 -22.98
N SER A 343 -36.28 14.34 -24.04
CA SER A 343 -37.36 13.36 -24.28
C SER A 343 -36.85 11.94 -24.58
N GLN A 344 -35.58 11.77 -24.94
CA GLN A 344 -34.97 10.46 -25.14
C GLN A 344 -34.58 9.77 -23.82
N TYR A 345 -34.65 10.48 -22.69
CA TYR A 345 -34.21 9.99 -21.38
C TYR A 345 -35.37 9.85 -20.40
N ILE A 346 -35.32 8.78 -19.60
CA ILE A 346 -36.27 8.53 -18.53
C ILE A 346 -35.90 9.39 -17.32
N ASN A 347 -36.87 10.16 -16.81
CA ASN A 347 -36.72 10.86 -15.55
C ASN A 347 -36.69 9.86 -14.39
N PHE A 348 -35.56 9.80 -13.68
CA PHE A 348 -35.39 8.94 -12.52
C PHE A 348 -35.77 9.67 -11.23
N ASP A 349 -36.75 9.14 -10.50
CA ASP A 349 -37.15 9.61 -9.18
C ASP A 349 -36.75 8.57 -8.14
N SER A 350 -35.70 8.88 -7.37
CA SER A 350 -35.16 7.97 -6.36
C SER A 350 -36.14 7.65 -5.24
N SER A 351 -37.18 8.47 -5.02
CA SER A 351 -38.18 8.22 -3.96
C SER A 351 -39.10 7.04 -4.27
N ARG A 352 -39.15 6.59 -5.53
CA ARG A 352 -39.98 5.46 -5.98
C ARG A 352 -39.33 4.09 -5.78
N TYR A 353 -38.05 4.04 -5.42
CA TYR A 353 -37.28 2.80 -5.32
C TYR A 353 -36.73 2.61 -3.90
N GLU A 354 -36.32 1.39 -3.60
CA GLU A 354 -35.62 1.12 -2.34
C GLU A 354 -34.33 1.96 -2.25
N PRO A 355 -33.87 2.32 -1.04
CA PRO A 355 -32.60 3.01 -0.92
C PRO A 355 -31.45 2.17 -1.46
N MET A 356 -30.60 2.77 -2.30
CA MET A 356 -29.36 2.15 -2.77
C MET A 356 -28.49 1.74 -1.57
N ALA A 357 -27.97 0.50 -1.58
CA ALA A 357 -27.21 -0.03 -0.46
C ALA A 357 -25.89 0.75 -0.25
N GLU A 358 -25.62 1.14 0.99
CA GLU A 358 -24.40 1.88 1.31
C GLU A 358 -23.15 0.98 1.19
N GLN A 359 -22.22 1.37 0.32
CA GLN A 359 -20.96 0.64 0.15
C GLN A 359 -19.98 1.04 1.27
N LYS A 360 -19.59 0.07 2.09
CA LYS A 360 -18.57 0.25 3.15
C LYS A 360 -17.33 -0.57 2.84
N MET A 361 -16.16 0.02 3.12
CA MET A 361 -14.89 -0.70 3.10
C MET A 361 -14.60 -1.28 4.47
N LYS A 362 -14.19 -2.54 4.52
CA LYS A 362 -13.65 -3.15 5.73
C LYS A 362 -12.43 -2.37 6.16
N SER A 363 -11.45 -2.09 5.29
CA SER A 363 -10.23 -1.35 5.62
C SER A 363 -10.12 -0.03 4.85
N PRO A 364 -10.59 1.11 5.40
CA PRO A 364 -10.57 2.38 4.68
C PRO A 364 -9.13 2.86 4.43
N PRO A 365 -8.90 3.56 3.29
CA PRO A 365 -7.63 4.19 3.01
C PRO A 365 -7.35 5.32 4.00
N LEU A 366 -6.07 5.59 4.25
CA LEU A 366 -5.66 6.70 5.11
C LEU A 366 -6.13 8.04 4.54
N SER A 367 -6.65 8.91 5.41
CA SER A 367 -7.03 10.28 5.04
C SER A 367 -5.83 11.06 4.48
N PRO A 368 -6.05 12.11 3.66
CA PRO A 368 -4.95 12.93 3.14
C PRO A 368 -4.07 13.51 4.24
N HIS A 369 -4.68 13.92 5.36
CA HIS A 369 -3.96 14.39 6.54
C HIS A 369 -3.11 13.27 7.17
N ALA A 370 -3.67 12.07 7.37
CA ALA A 370 -2.93 10.93 7.89
C ALA A 370 -1.74 10.53 6.99
N LYS A 371 -1.95 10.50 5.67
CA LYS A 371 -0.87 10.25 4.69
C LYS A 371 0.25 11.28 4.81
N SER A 372 -0.11 12.56 4.96
CA SER A 372 0.88 13.65 5.14
C SER A 372 1.66 13.48 6.45
N SER A 373 0.96 13.27 7.57
CA SER A 373 1.58 13.07 8.89
C SER A 373 2.52 11.86 8.91
N ILE A 374 2.09 10.71 8.37
CA ILE A 374 2.93 9.50 8.29
C ILE A 374 4.18 9.74 7.43
N LYS A 375 4.08 10.46 6.30
CA LYS A 375 5.25 10.80 5.48
C LYS A 375 6.26 11.68 6.23
N ILE A 376 5.77 12.67 6.97
CA ILE A 376 6.63 13.55 7.76
C ILE A 376 7.28 12.79 8.92
N VAL A 377 6.51 11.96 9.62
CA VAL A 377 7.03 11.07 10.68
C VAL A 377 8.06 10.10 10.14
N PHE A 378 7.79 9.48 8.98
CA PHE A 378 8.74 8.60 8.32
C PHE A 378 10.06 9.33 8.04
N LEU A 379 10.00 10.52 7.43
CA LEU A 379 11.19 11.34 7.18
C LEU A 379 11.90 11.70 8.48
N THR A 380 11.13 12.05 9.52
CA THR A 380 11.66 12.42 10.83
C THR A 380 12.48 11.29 11.44
N LEU A 381 11.90 10.09 11.47
CA LEU A 381 12.56 8.90 11.99
C LEU A 381 13.74 8.48 11.12
N PHE A 382 13.60 8.54 9.80
CA PHE A 382 14.65 8.17 8.88
C PHE A 382 15.90 9.05 9.04
N LEU A 383 15.73 10.37 9.07
CA LEU A 383 16.84 11.32 9.25
C LEU A 383 17.49 11.17 10.63
N ASP A 384 16.68 10.99 11.68
CA ASP A 384 17.18 10.76 13.03
C ASP A 384 18.01 9.47 13.12
N LEU A 385 17.52 8.38 12.52
CA LEU A 385 18.20 7.08 12.56
C LEU A 385 19.51 7.08 11.76
N ILE A 386 19.59 7.86 10.67
CA ILE A 386 20.87 8.14 10.00
C ILE A 386 21.82 8.83 10.98
N GLY A 387 21.41 9.95 11.59
CA GLY A 387 22.25 10.71 12.52
C GLY A 387 22.66 9.89 13.75
N PHE A 388 21.79 9.01 14.24
CA PHE A 388 22.07 8.11 15.36
C PHE A 388 23.11 7.04 15.00
N SER A 389 22.96 6.38 13.84
CA SER A 389 23.80 5.24 13.45
C SER A 389 25.08 5.63 12.69
N ILE A 390 25.23 6.89 12.28
CA ILE A 390 26.42 7.40 11.58
C ILE A 390 27.73 7.21 12.37
N ILE A 391 27.65 7.14 13.71
CA ILE A 391 28.81 6.99 14.58
C ILE A 391 29.29 5.53 14.71
N PHE A 392 28.45 4.55 14.38
CA PHE A 392 28.74 3.13 14.62
C PHE A 392 30.02 2.60 13.99
N PRO A 393 30.31 2.85 12.70
CA PRO A 393 31.56 2.38 12.10
C PRO A 393 32.80 3.09 12.67
N LEU A 394 32.60 4.21 13.37
CA LEU A 394 33.67 5.07 13.88
C LEU A 394 34.11 4.67 15.29
N PHE A 395 33.36 3.83 16.00
CA PHE A 395 33.67 3.48 17.40
C PHE A 395 35.10 2.98 17.63
N PRO A 396 35.68 2.10 16.78
CA PRO A 396 37.06 1.66 16.98
C PRO A 396 38.08 2.79 16.84
N GLN A 397 37.86 3.71 15.90
CA GLN A 397 38.76 4.84 15.65
C GLN A 397 38.60 5.93 16.71
N LEU A 398 37.36 6.19 17.16
CA LEU A 398 37.06 7.06 18.30
C LEU A 398 37.78 6.58 19.56
N ALA A 399 37.67 5.28 19.87
CA ALA A 399 38.36 4.68 21.01
C ALA A 399 39.87 4.93 20.97
N LYS A 400 40.51 4.62 19.83
CA LYS A 400 41.96 4.85 19.64
C LYS A 400 42.32 6.32 19.81
N HIS A 401 41.59 7.21 19.16
CA HIS A 401 41.82 8.63 19.23
C HIS A 401 41.82 9.14 20.67
N TYR A 402 40.77 8.86 21.47
CA TYR A 402 40.70 9.34 22.85
C TYR A 402 41.65 8.61 23.81
N LEU A 403 42.02 7.36 23.52
CA LEU A 403 43.10 6.70 24.27
C LEU A 403 44.46 7.36 24.02
N GLU A 404 44.66 7.99 22.88
CA GLU A 404 45.89 8.72 22.54
C GLU A 404 45.83 10.17 23.03
N THR A 405 44.69 10.86 22.90
CA THR A 405 44.56 12.30 23.16
C THR A 405 44.00 12.66 24.53
N ASP A 406 43.25 11.78 25.19
CA ASP A 406 42.54 12.03 26.46
C ASP A 406 42.57 10.78 27.38
N ALA A 407 43.71 10.10 27.43
CA ALA A 407 43.89 8.82 28.13
C ALA A 407 43.53 8.88 29.63
N ASP A 408 43.74 10.04 30.25
CA ASP A 408 43.50 10.23 31.68
C ASP A 408 42.05 10.53 32.05
N ASN A 409 41.16 10.62 31.06
CA ASN A 409 39.75 10.92 31.28
C ASN A 409 39.04 9.89 32.18
N VAL A 410 38.31 10.39 33.17
CA VAL A 410 37.60 9.57 34.18
C VAL A 410 36.57 8.64 33.53
N PHE A 411 35.80 9.14 32.56
CA PHE A 411 34.77 8.33 31.90
C PHE A 411 35.38 7.27 30.99
N LEU A 412 36.48 7.60 30.32
CA LEU A 412 37.20 6.67 29.44
C LEU A 412 37.75 5.49 30.26
N LYS A 413 38.44 5.80 31.37
CA LYS A 413 38.95 4.80 32.32
C LYS A 413 37.83 3.94 32.92
N ALA A 414 36.69 4.55 33.27
CA ALA A 414 35.55 3.81 33.82
C ALA A 414 34.97 2.80 32.81
N ILE A 415 34.82 3.20 31.53
CA ILE A 415 34.30 2.31 30.48
C ILE A 415 35.29 1.17 30.20
N PHE A 416 36.57 1.49 29.95
CA PHE A 416 37.57 0.46 29.66
C PHE A 416 37.83 -0.46 30.86
N GLY A 417 37.80 0.05 32.09
CA GLY A 417 37.88 -0.76 33.30
C GLY A 417 36.69 -1.71 33.45
N SER A 418 35.47 -1.25 33.15
CA SER A 418 34.27 -2.10 33.15
C SER A 418 34.34 -3.19 32.09
N ILE A 419 34.83 -2.86 30.90
CA ILE A 419 35.06 -3.83 29.81
C ILE A 419 36.08 -4.88 30.24
N ALA A 420 37.22 -4.46 30.82
CA ALA A 420 38.27 -5.37 31.27
C ALA A 420 37.77 -6.33 32.37
N SER A 421 36.95 -5.85 33.30
CA SER A 421 36.31 -6.71 34.30
C SER A 421 35.37 -7.73 33.66
N LEU A 422 34.57 -7.30 32.67
CA LEU A 422 33.64 -8.18 31.97
C LEU A 422 34.36 -9.26 31.15
N THR A 423 35.42 -8.91 30.41
CA THR A 423 36.20 -9.87 29.62
C THR A 423 36.97 -10.85 30.51
N GLN A 424 37.47 -10.40 31.67
CA GLN A 424 38.11 -11.28 32.65
C GLN A 424 37.12 -12.32 33.21
N VAL A 425 35.89 -11.91 33.52
CA VAL A 425 34.82 -12.84 33.97
C VAL A 425 34.40 -13.80 32.86
N GLY A 426 34.39 -13.34 31.60
CA GLY A 426 34.05 -14.14 30.43
C GLY A 426 35.17 -15.04 29.91
N GLY A 427 36.42 -14.85 30.36
CA GLY A 427 37.59 -15.58 29.87
C GLY A 427 37.98 -15.25 28.42
N ALA A 428 37.67 -14.04 27.93
CA ALA A 428 37.77 -13.68 26.52
C ALA A 428 39.02 -12.85 26.20
N ASP A 429 39.79 -13.24 25.17
CA ASP A 429 40.87 -12.43 24.58
C ASP A 429 40.34 -11.63 23.38
N VAL A 430 39.48 -10.64 23.67
CA VAL A 430 38.84 -9.80 22.66
C VAL A 430 39.33 -8.36 22.80
N SER A 431 39.56 -7.69 21.67
CA SER A 431 39.96 -6.29 21.64
C SER A 431 38.97 -5.40 22.40
N SER A 432 39.42 -4.78 23.50
CA SER A 432 38.63 -3.82 24.30
C SER A 432 38.09 -2.65 23.47
N ILE A 433 38.74 -2.35 22.34
CA ILE A 433 38.34 -1.32 21.38
C ILE A 433 37.01 -1.66 20.68
N VAL A 434 36.73 -2.94 20.43
CA VAL A 434 35.47 -3.36 19.80
C VAL A 434 34.32 -3.31 20.81
N LEU A 435 34.60 -3.74 22.05
CA LEU A 435 33.63 -3.72 23.15
C LEU A 435 33.28 -2.30 23.62
N PHE A 436 34.17 -1.34 23.39
CA PHE A 436 33.90 0.08 23.63
C PHE A 436 32.69 0.59 22.84
N GLY A 437 32.54 0.21 21.58
CA GLY A 437 31.37 0.57 20.78
C GLY A 437 30.07 -0.01 21.35
N GLY A 438 30.12 -1.25 21.84
CA GLY A 438 29.01 -1.88 22.55
C GLY A 438 28.65 -1.14 23.85
N ALA A 439 29.65 -0.70 24.62
CA ALA A 439 29.43 0.06 25.85
C ALA A 439 28.79 1.43 25.59
N LEU A 440 29.22 2.16 24.56
CA LEU A 440 28.58 3.42 24.15
C LEU A 440 27.14 3.22 23.66
N GLY A 441 26.88 2.15 22.91
CA GLY A 441 25.52 1.78 22.49
C GLY A 441 24.62 1.40 23.67
N ALA A 442 25.16 0.68 24.65
CA ALA A 442 24.45 0.32 25.88
C ALA A 442 24.14 1.54 26.75
N LEU A 443 25.06 2.50 26.88
CA LEU A 443 24.83 3.76 27.58
C LEU A 443 23.65 4.52 26.96
N TYR A 444 23.65 4.65 25.63
CA TYR A 444 22.55 5.32 24.92
C TYR A 444 21.21 4.60 25.13
N SER A 445 21.20 3.26 25.05
CA SER A 445 20.01 2.44 25.27
C SER A 445 19.49 2.53 26.71
N LEU A 446 20.38 2.62 27.71
CA LEU A 446 20.02 2.80 29.11
C LEU A 446 19.32 4.15 29.34
N LEU A 447 19.79 5.22 28.71
CA LEU A 447 19.14 6.53 28.79
C LEU A 447 17.77 6.52 28.12
N GLN A 448 17.64 5.84 26.98
CA GLN A 448 16.34 5.66 26.32
C GLN A 448 15.35 4.84 27.16
N PHE A 449 15.83 3.82 27.86
CA PHE A 449 15.02 3.05 28.81
C PHE A 449 14.38 3.98 29.85
N ILE A 450 15.13 4.93 30.40
CA ILE A 450 14.59 5.87 31.39
C ILE A 450 13.70 6.93 30.74
N ALA A 451 14.10 7.49 29.60
CA ALA A 451 13.47 8.67 29.03
C ALA A 451 12.23 8.39 28.18
N ALA A 452 12.15 7.23 27.50
CA ALA A 452 11.07 6.95 26.55
C ALA A 452 9.66 6.98 27.15
N PRO A 453 9.39 6.45 28.36
CA PRO A 453 8.07 6.52 28.99
C PRO A 453 7.72 7.96 29.42
N ILE A 454 8.72 8.73 29.84
CA ILE A 454 8.57 10.12 30.29
C ILE A 454 8.12 10.98 29.10
N TRP A 455 8.84 10.92 27.98
CA TRP A 455 8.48 11.67 26.77
C TRP A 455 7.15 11.22 26.18
N GLY A 456 6.87 9.91 26.21
CA GLY A 456 5.58 9.36 25.81
C GLY A 456 4.44 10.00 26.60
N GLY A 457 4.51 9.98 27.94
CA GLY A 457 3.50 10.58 28.81
C GLY A 457 3.41 12.11 28.73
N ILE A 458 4.53 12.81 28.51
CA ILE A 458 4.51 14.26 28.26
C ILE A 458 3.75 14.55 26.96
N SER A 459 3.97 13.76 25.90
CA SER A 459 3.32 13.96 24.61
C SER A 459 1.80 13.75 24.66
N ASP A 460 1.30 12.86 25.53
CA ASP A 460 -0.14 12.69 25.79
C ASP A 460 -0.78 13.92 26.48
N ARG A 461 0.03 14.78 27.12
CA ARG A 461 -0.44 15.97 27.84
C ARG A 461 -0.35 17.25 27.02
N ILE A 462 0.79 17.49 26.37
CA ILE A 462 1.05 18.76 25.67
C ILE A 462 0.86 18.67 24.15
N GLY A 463 0.61 17.46 23.62
CA GLY A 463 0.54 17.18 22.19
C GLY A 463 1.82 16.57 21.64
N ARG A 464 1.73 16.00 20.43
CA ARG A 464 2.85 15.30 19.78
C ARG A 464 3.86 16.27 19.16
N LYS A 465 3.38 17.36 18.56
CA LYS A 465 4.25 18.30 17.83
C LYS A 465 5.28 18.98 18.73
N PRO A 466 4.94 19.52 19.92
CA PRO A 466 5.93 20.16 20.79
C PRO A 466 7.03 19.19 21.23
N VAL A 467 6.67 17.95 21.59
CA VAL A 467 7.64 16.95 22.03
C VAL A 467 8.58 16.54 20.89
N LEU A 468 8.06 16.34 19.67
CA LEU A 468 8.90 16.08 18.51
C LEU A 468 9.86 17.23 18.21
N LEU A 469 9.41 18.48 18.31
CA LEU A 469 10.28 19.65 18.08
C LEU A 469 11.39 19.75 19.13
N ILE A 470 11.07 19.60 20.41
CA ILE A 470 12.05 19.67 21.50
C ILE A 470 13.08 18.55 21.35
N SER A 471 12.64 17.32 21.16
CA SER A 471 13.53 16.16 21.03
C SER A 471 14.47 16.29 19.83
N VAL A 472 13.96 16.66 18.65
CA VAL A 472 14.81 16.86 17.44
C VAL A 472 15.76 18.05 17.60
N ALA A 473 15.32 19.16 18.20
CA ALA A 473 16.20 20.30 18.47
C ALA A 473 17.36 19.91 19.42
N CYS A 474 17.07 19.17 20.49
CA CYS A 474 18.11 18.70 21.40
C CYS A 474 19.00 17.60 20.79
N LEU A 475 18.49 16.81 19.85
CA LEU A 475 19.32 15.89 19.05
C LEU A 475 20.27 16.67 18.12
N ALA A 476 19.81 17.76 17.49
CA ALA A 476 20.71 18.66 16.76
C ALA A 476 21.78 19.23 17.70
N LEU A 477 21.42 19.69 18.90
CA LEU A 477 22.39 20.13 19.89
C LEU A 477 23.40 19.03 20.27
N SER A 478 22.96 17.78 20.45
CA SER A 478 23.84 16.63 20.70
C SER A 478 24.87 16.45 19.58
N TYR A 479 24.47 16.54 18.31
CA TYR A 479 25.41 16.46 17.19
C TYR A 479 26.33 17.67 17.10
N GLY A 480 25.85 18.87 17.44
CA GLY A 480 26.69 20.06 17.58
C GLY A 480 27.75 19.90 18.67
N LEU A 481 27.40 19.35 19.83
CA LEU A 481 28.36 19.01 20.88
C LEU A 481 29.38 17.97 20.41
N TRP A 482 28.93 16.96 19.66
CA TRP A 482 29.84 15.96 19.08
C TRP A 482 30.82 16.57 18.06
N PHE A 483 30.37 17.55 17.26
CA PHE A 483 31.25 18.26 16.32
C PHE A 483 32.44 18.91 17.03
N PHE A 484 32.22 19.47 18.22
CA PHE A 484 33.25 20.11 19.06
C PHE A 484 33.76 19.20 20.19
N ALA A 485 33.66 17.87 20.04
CA ALA A 485 34.13 16.93 21.04
C ALA A 485 35.67 16.74 20.96
N GLY A 486 36.43 17.73 21.43
CA GLY A 486 37.88 17.61 21.56
C GLY A 486 38.32 16.72 22.73
N SER A 487 37.43 16.52 23.71
CA SER A 487 37.65 15.62 24.86
C SER A 487 36.56 14.57 24.95
N PHE A 488 36.89 13.43 25.58
CA PHE A 488 35.96 12.32 25.71
C PHE A 488 34.74 12.70 26.56
N THR A 489 34.92 13.61 27.52
CA THR A 489 33.82 14.17 28.33
C THR A 489 32.76 14.85 27.46
N VAL A 490 33.16 15.66 26.48
CA VAL A 490 32.22 16.34 25.59
C VAL A 490 31.48 15.32 24.71
N LEU A 491 32.17 14.28 24.25
CA LEU A 491 31.52 13.18 23.52
C LEU A 491 30.47 12.47 24.40
N ILE A 492 30.79 12.17 25.65
CA ILE A 492 29.84 11.57 26.60
C ILE A 492 28.66 12.50 26.85
N LEU A 493 28.89 13.81 27.07
CA LEU A 493 27.81 14.80 27.21
C LEU A 493 26.91 14.82 25.97
N ALA A 494 27.50 14.81 24.77
CA ALA A 494 26.74 14.69 23.53
C ALA A 494 25.87 13.43 23.51
N ARG A 495 26.42 12.26 23.89
CA ARG A 495 25.65 11.00 23.96
C ARG A 495 24.57 11.03 25.05
N LEU A 496 24.82 11.66 26.19
CA LEU A 496 23.84 11.84 27.27
C LEU A 496 22.65 12.65 26.77
N VAL A 497 22.91 13.82 26.16
CA VAL A 497 21.86 14.67 25.59
C VAL A 497 21.06 13.90 24.53
N GLY A 498 21.74 13.22 23.59
CA GLY A 498 21.08 12.45 22.54
C GLY A 498 20.25 11.28 23.08
N GLY A 499 20.74 10.58 24.11
CA GLY A 499 20.07 9.41 24.70
C GLY A 499 18.81 9.78 25.47
N ILE A 500 18.88 10.83 26.31
CA ILE A 500 17.71 11.33 27.05
C ILE A 500 16.65 11.90 26.09
N MET A 501 17.07 12.44 24.95
CA MET A 501 16.17 13.04 23.96
C MET A 501 15.63 12.05 22.92
N GLY A 502 15.98 10.76 23.03
CA GLY A 502 15.46 9.68 22.17
C GLY A 502 13.96 9.36 22.30
N GLY A 503 13.20 10.21 23.00
CA GLY A 503 11.73 10.13 23.11
C GLY A 503 10.98 10.54 21.84
N ASN A 504 11.69 11.04 20.82
CA ASN A 504 11.12 11.29 19.49
C ASN A 504 10.58 10.00 18.85
N ILE A 505 11.24 8.85 19.04
CA ILE A 505 10.81 7.56 18.48
C ILE A 505 9.47 7.10 19.07
N SER A 506 9.30 7.19 20.39
CA SER A 506 8.04 6.83 21.05
C SER A 506 6.91 7.79 20.64
N THR A 507 7.19 9.09 20.63
CA THR A 507 6.24 10.13 20.21
C THR A 507 5.83 9.97 18.75
N ALA A 508 6.78 9.74 17.84
CA ALA A 508 6.52 9.48 16.42
C ALA A 508 5.68 8.22 16.20
N THR A 509 5.95 7.16 16.96
CA THR A 509 5.13 5.94 16.92
C THR A 509 3.71 6.22 17.42
N ALA A 510 3.54 7.07 18.44
CA ALA A 510 2.23 7.52 18.91
C ALA A 510 1.50 8.41 17.88
N VAL A 511 2.21 9.26 17.13
CA VAL A 511 1.61 10.00 16.00
C VAL A 511 1.01 9.05 14.97
N VAL A 512 1.74 7.99 14.62
CA VAL A 512 1.24 6.97 13.69
C VAL A 512 -0.02 6.32 14.26
N ALA A 513 -0.07 6.05 15.56
CA ALA A 513 -1.27 5.56 16.23
C ALA A 513 -2.44 6.56 16.17
N ASP A 514 -2.21 7.85 16.37
CA ASP A 514 -3.26 8.89 16.36
C ASP A 514 -3.91 9.04 14.98
N VAL A 515 -3.16 8.87 13.89
CA VAL A 515 -3.65 9.12 12.52
C VAL A 515 -4.06 7.86 11.75
N THR A 516 -3.95 6.70 12.39
CA THR A 516 -4.38 5.42 11.80
C THR A 516 -5.58 4.88 12.57
N GLU A 517 -6.40 4.09 11.91
CA GLU A 517 -7.51 3.36 12.53
C GLU A 517 -7.04 1.96 12.95
N SER A 518 -7.86 1.24 13.72
CA SER A 518 -7.53 -0.12 14.19
C SER A 518 -7.17 -1.05 13.02
N LYS A 519 -7.85 -0.89 11.87
CA LYS A 519 -7.70 -1.75 10.68
C LYS A 519 -6.49 -1.43 9.79
N ASN A 520 -5.90 -0.24 9.94
CA ASN A 520 -4.70 0.15 9.18
C ASN A 520 -3.50 0.51 10.08
N ARG A 521 -3.63 0.30 11.40
CA ARG A 521 -2.60 0.53 12.44
C ARG A 521 -1.28 -0.15 12.10
N SER A 522 -1.32 -1.44 11.77
CA SER A 522 -0.14 -2.23 11.40
C SER A 522 0.54 -1.73 10.12
N LYS A 523 -0.23 -1.21 9.15
CA LYS A 523 0.31 -0.58 7.93
C LYS A 523 1.10 0.68 8.26
N GLY A 524 0.60 1.50 9.19
CA GLY A 524 1.30 2.66 9.71
C GLY A 524 2.59 2.27 10.45
N MET A 525 2.51 1.30 11.36
CA MET A 525 3.68 0.84 12.13
C MET A 525 4.76 0.20 11.25
N ALA A 526 4.38 -0.42 10.12
CA ALA A 526 5.34 -0.92 9.15
C ALA A 526 6.20 0.22 8.55
N PHE A 527 5.65 1.42 8.33
CA PHE A 527 6.46 2.57 7.86
C PHE A 527 7.52 2.98 8.88
N VAL A 528 7.19 2.93 10.18
CA VAL A 528 8.17 3.16 11.25
C VAL A 528 9.31 2.15 11.12
N GLY A 529 8.99 0.86 10.98
CA GLY A 529 10.01 -0.19 10.77
C GLY A 529 10.91 0.05 9.56
N ILE A 530 10.33 0.47 8.42
CA ILE A 530 11.09 0.74 7.20
C ILE A 530 12.07 1.90 7.40
N ALA A 531 11.66 2.94 8.14
CA ALA A 531 12.56 4.05 8.46
C ALA A 531 13.78 3.58 9.28
N PHE A 532 13.58 2.66 10.24
CA PHE A 532 14.67 2.01 10.96
C PHE A 532 15.59 1.23 10.03
N ALA A 533 15.04 0.35 9.20
CA ALA A 533 15.85 -0.45 8.28
C ALA A 533 16.73 0.43 7.38
N LEU A 534 16.14 1.47 6.77
CA LEU A 534 16.89 2.38 5.91
C LEU A 534 17.89 3.24 6.69
N GLY A 535 17.51 3.74 7.87
CA GLY A 535 18.40 4.55 8.70
C GLY A 535 19.68 3.80 9.08
N PHE A 536 19.55 2.53 9.46
CA PHE A 536 20.68 1.64 9.78
C PHE A 536 21.49 1.19 8.56
N ILE A 537 20.95 1.29 7.33
CA ILE A 537 21.73 1.09 6.10
C ILE A 537 22.53 2.36 5.78
N PHE A 538 21.86 3.50 5.71
CA PHE A 538 22.46 4.74 5.22
C PHE A 538 23.36 5.43 6.26
N GLY A 539 23.06 5.32 7.55
CA GLY A 539 23.85 5.95 8.61
C GLY A 539 25.30 5.46 8.65
N PRO A 540 25.57 4.16 8.88
CA PRO A 540 26.94 3.64 8.88
C PRO A 540 27.67 3.89 7.56
N ALA A 541 26.99 3.79 6.41
CA ALA A 541 27.58 4.10 5.11
C ALA A 541 28.05 5.56 5.04
N LEU A 542 27.19 6.52 5.41
CA LEU A 542 27.55 7.94 5.46
C LEU A 542 28.66 8.21 6.46
N GLY A 543 28.65 7.53 7.61
CA GLY A 543 29.67 7.67 8.65
C GLY A 543 31.05 7.25 8.18
N GLY A 544 31.15 6.05 7.60
CA GLY A 544 32.40 5.52 7.08
C GLY A 544 32.98 6.35 5.93
N ILE A 545 32.13 6.88 5.04
CA ILE A 545 32.58 7.76 3.94
C ILE A 545 33.01 9.12 4.49
N SER A 546 32.18 9.75 5.31
CA SER A 546 32.44 11.11 5.79
C SER A 546 33.61 11.21 6.75
N ALA A 547 33.94 10.15 7.47
CA ALA A 547 35.11 10.10 8.34
C ALA A 547 36.45 10.07 7.58
N GLN A 548 36.44 9.90 6.25
CA GLN A 548 37.65 10.03 5.43
C GLN A 548 38.08 11.50 5.26
N TRP A 549 37.18 12.45 5.55
CA TRP A 549 37.47 13.88 5.49
C TRP A 549 37.75 14.41 6.88
N ASN A 550 39.03 14.62 7.18
CA ASN A 550 39.45 15.24 8.43
C ASN A 550 39.64 16.75 8.23
N LEU A 551 38.84 17.56 8.92
CA LEU A 551 38.95 19.03 8.85
C LEU A 551 40.29 19.54 9.37
N LEU A 552 40.93 18.81 10.27
CA LEU A 552 42.21 19.20 10.86
C LEU A 552 43.38 19.10 9.87
N ASP A 553 43.25 18.30 8.81
CA ASP A 553 44.28 18.20 7.76
C ASP A 553 44.37 19.50 6.95
N THR A 554 43.22 20.18 6.78
CA THR A 554 43.13 21.45 6.03
C THR A 554 43.23 22.67 6.95
N TRP A 555 42.64 22.60 8.15
CA TRP A 555 42.61 23.69 9.12
C TRP A 555 43.01 23.20 10.53
N PRO A 556 44.31 23.02 10.80
CA PRO A 556 44.79 22.53 12.10
C PRO A 556 44.40 23.41 13.29
N SER A 557 44.24 24.72 13.09
CA SER A 557 43.86 25.68 14.14
C SER A 557 42.47 25.39 14.73
N LEU A 558 41.63 24.61 14.05
CA LEU A 558 40.31 24.23 14.54
C LEU A 558 40.37 23.26 15.74
N ALA A 559 41.49 22.56 15.94
CA ALA A 559 41.68 21.68 17.09
C ALA A 559 41.51 22.42 18.43
N ALA A 560 41.93 23.70 18.49
CA ALA A 560 41.79 24.55 19.68
C ALA A 560 40.33 24.81 20.07
N TYR A 561 39.39 24.63 19.13
CA TYR A 561 37.95 24.78 19.34
C TYR A 561 37.24 23.44 19.60
N GLY A 562 37.99 22.34 19.74
CA GLY A 562 37.44 21.01 19.97
C GLY A 562 37.00 20.27 18.70
N VAL A 563 37.36 20.77 17.51
CA VAL A 563 37.21 20.00 16.27
C VAL A 563 38.12 18.78 16.32
N ASN A 564 37.59 17.63 15.94
CA ASN A 564 38.24 16.33 16.00
C ASN A 564 38.15 15.62 14.64
N PRO A 565 38.88 14.51 14.43
CA PRO A 565 38.87 13.80 13.15
C PRO A 565 37.48 13.30 12.69
N PHE A 566 36.50 13.25 13.61
CA PHE A 566 35.14 12.75 13.36
C PHE A 566 34.10 13.88 13.30
N SER A 567 34.53 15.15 13.24
CA SER A 567 33.63 16.30 13.17
C SER A 567 32.80 16.36 11.89
N VAL A 568 33.29 15.87 10.74
CA VAL A 568 32.50 15.85 9.49
C VAL A 568 31.26 14.94 9.59
N PRO A 569 31.36 13.68 10.04
CA PRO A 569 30.19 12.86 10.38
C PRO A 569 29.20 13.57 11.32
N ALA A 570 29.71 14.26 12.36
CA ALA A 570 28.89 15.01 13.29
C ALA A 570 28.14 16.18 12.62
N ALA A 571 28.81 16.92 11.72
CA ALA A 571 28.19 18.00 10.95
C ALA A 571 27.08 17.50 10.04
N ILE A 572 27.26 16.36 9.37
CA ILE A 572 26.22 15.76 8.54
C ILE A 572 25.01 15.42 9.42
N ALA A 573 25.20 14.75 10.56
CA ALA A 573 24.11 14.44 11.49
C ALA A 573 23.40 15.71 11.99
N PHE A 574 24.15 16.76 12.30
CA PHE A 574 23.61 18.06 12.69
C PHE A 574 22.72 18.67 11.59
N ILE A 575 23.22 18.73 10.35
CA ILE A 575 22.48 19.28 9.21
C ILE A 575 21.20 18.48 8.95
N LEU A 576 21.27 17.14 8.97
CA LEU A 576 20.09 16.29 8.79
C LEU A 576 19.06 16.52 9.90
N SER A 577 19.50 16.63 11.16
CA SER A 577 18.63 16.94 12.30
C SER A 577 18.03 18.35 12.20
N PHE A 578 18.79 19.32 11.70
CA PHE A 578 18.29 20.69 11.47
C PHE A 578 17.23 20.73 10.35
N ILE A 579 17.46 20.03 9.24
CA ILE A 579 16.45 19.86 8.17
C ILE A 579 15.20 19.19 8.73
N ASN A 580 15.38 18.19 9.59
CA ASN A 580 14.28 17.49 10.26
C ASN A 580 13.44 18.44 11.14
N PHE A 581 14.11 19.25 11.97
CA PHE A 581 13.47 20.27 12.80
C PHE A 581 12.64 21.25 11.96
N TRP A 582 13.21 21.78 10.87
CA TRP A 582 12.50 22.67 9.95
C TRP A 582 11.28 21.99 9.30
N SER A 583 11.43 20.74 8.87
CA SER A 583 10.31 19.97 8.32
C SER A 583 9.17 19.83 9.33
N LEU A 584 9.47 19.51 10.58
CA LEU A 584 8.48 19.41 11.65
C LEU A 584 7.83 20.76 11.98
N LEU A 585 8.61 21.85 12.02
CA LEU A 585 8.10 23.16 12.41
C LEU A 585 7.02 23.65 11.43
N PHE A 586 7.30 23.56 10.12
CA PHE A 586 6.45 24.15 9.08
C PHE A 586 5.44 23.18 8.45
N ARG A 587 5.76 21.88 8.37
CA ARG A 587 4.91 20.91 7.64
C ARG A 587 4.09 20.02 8.57
N PHE A 588 4.58 19.72 9.77
CA PHE A 588 3.88 18.83 10.68
C PHE A 588 2.73 19.54 11.38
N LYS A 589 1.55 18.93 11.34
CA LYS A 589 0.35 19.37 12.05
C LYS A 589 0.15 18.48 13.26
N GLU A 590 -0.35 19.06 14.35
CA GLU A 590 -0.64 18.34 15.58
C GLU A 590 -1.67 17.24 15.34
N THR A 591 -1.44 16.06 15.91
CA THR A 591 -2.28 14.87 15.73
C THR A 591 -3.08 14.51 16.97
N LEU A 592 -2.74 15.08 18.13
CA LEU A 592 -3.50 14.94 19.37
C LEU A 592 -4.31 16.23 19.67
N PRO A 593 -5.63 16.23 19.43
CA PRO A 593 -6.53 17.34 19.73
C PRO A 593 -6.53 17.71 21.22
N ILE A 594 -6.83 18.97 21.54
CA ILE A 594 -6.76 19.51 22.91
C ILE A 594 -7.74 18.81 23.85
N ASP A 595 -8.94 18.47 23.36
CA ASP A 595 -10.00 17.74 24.06
C ASP A 595 -9.59 16.32 24.47
N LYS A 596 -8.60 15.72 23.79
CA LYS A 596 -8.09 14.37 24.11
C LYS A 596 -6.84 14.38 25.00
N ARG A 597 -6.35 15.56 25.39
CA ARG A 597 -5.13 15.70 26.19
C ARG A 597 -5.42 15.56 27.68
N GLY A 598 -4.51 14.91 28.39
CA GLY A 598 -4.39 15.10 29.84
C GLY A 598 -5.46 14.46 30.73
N GLU A 599 -6.38 13.63 30.20
CA GLU A 599 -7.24 12.76 31.03
C GLU A 599 -6.46 11.62 31.72
N SER A 600 -5.19 11.43 31.36
CA SER A 600 -4.31 10.44 31.97
C SER A 600 -3.98 10.80 33.44
N HIS A 601 -4.53 10.02 34.37
CA HIS A 601 -4.21 10.02 35.80
C HIS A 601 -2.79 9.49 36.08
N LEU A 602 -1.77 10.17 35.55
CA LEU A 602 -0.38 9.90 35.91
C LEU A 602 -0.14 10.37 37.35
N GLN A 603 -0.09 9.41 38.29
CA GLN A 603 0.48 9.65 39.63
C GLN A 603 1.85 10.32 39.45
N ARG A 604 2.01 11.53 39.98
CA ARG A 604 3.30 12.22 40.01
C ARG A 604 4.25 11.39 40.87
N SER A 605 5.09 10.58 40.23
CA SER A 605 6.10 9.78 40.91
C SER A 605 7.46 10.03 40.26
N PHE A 606 8.39 10.58 41.04
CA PHE A 606 9.81 10.69 40.69
C PHE A 606 10.52 9.33 40.75
N ASN A 607 9.85 8.26 41.23
CA ASN A 607 10.41 6.92 41.23
C ASN A 607 10.31 6.29 39.82
N PRO A 608 11.44 6.09 39.11
CA PRO A 608 11.45 5.51 37.77
C PRO A 608 10.93 4.07 37.76
N PHE A 609 11.00 3.33 38.86
CA PHE A 609 10.47 1.96 38.95
C PHE A 609 8.93 1.91 38.89
N LYS A 610 8.23 2.99 39.28
CA LYS A 610 6.76 3.09 39.11
C LYS A 610 6.35 3.30 37.65
N LEU A 611 7.24 3.71 36.76
CA LEU A 611 6.95 3.81 35.32
C LEU A 611 6.76 2.42 34.68
N PHE A 612 7.22 1.36 35.35
CA PHE A 612 7.16 -0.03 34.91
C PHE A 612 6.09 -0.85 35.65
N SER A 613 5.27 -0.22 36.50
CA SER A 613 4.13 -0.90 37.09
C SER A 613 3.22 -1.42 35.97
N PRO A 614 2.70 -2.66 36.09
CA PRO A 614 1.75 -3.18 35.12
C PRO A 614 0.62 -2.17 34.87
N LEU A 615 0.37 -1.88 33.60
CA LEU A 615 -0.75 -1.04 33.19
C LEU A 615 -2.07 -1.79 33.44
N PRO A 616 -3.21 -1.09 33.56
CA PRO A 616 -4.52 -1.74 33.71
C PRO A 616 -4.97 -2.54 32.47
N TYR A 617 -4.12 -2.65 31.44
CA TYR A 617 -4.38 -3.32 30.17
C TYR A 617 -3.52 -4.61 30.08
N PRO A 618 -4.08 -5.80 30.38
CA PRO A 618 -3.34 -7.06 30.35
C PRO A 618 -2.68 -7.35 29.00
N GLY A 619 -3.37 -7.02 27.90
CA GLY A 619 -2.84 -7.16 26.54
C GLY A 619 -1.57 -6.33 26.29
N VAL A 620 -1.50 -5.10 26.82
CA VAL A 620 -0.31 -4.25 26.72
C VAL A 620 0.84 -4.85 27.51
N ASN A 621 0.62 -5.25 28.76
CA ASN A 621 1.67 -5.82 29.62
C ASN A 621 2.26 -7.10 29.03
N LEU A 622 1.40 -8.00 28.54
CA LEU A 622 1.83 -9.26 27.95
C LEU A 622 2.59 -9.04 26.64
N THR A 623 2.15 -8.09 25.81
CA THR A 623 2.87 -7.71 24.58
C THR A 623 4.23 -7.09 24.88
N ASN A 624 4.29 -6.18 25.86
CA ASN A 624 5.50 -5.52 26.33
C ASN A 624 6.54 -6.53 26.85
N PHE A 625 6.10 -7.46 27.70
CA PHE A 625 6.99 -8.48 28.25
C PHE A 625 7.46 -9.46 27.17
N SER A 626 6.57 -9.89 26.26
CA SER A 626 6.94 -10.71 25.11
C SER A 626 7.98 -10.01 24.22
N HIS A 627 7.79 -8.71 23.97
CA HIS A 627 8.72 -7.91 23.18
C HIS A 627 10.08 -7.77 23.85
N PHE A 628 10.12 -7.53 25.17
CA PHE A 628 11.36 -7.49 25.96
C PHE A 628 12.16 -8.79 25.83
N LEU A 629 11.51 -9.94 26.02
CA LEU A 629 12.17 -11.25 25.92
C LEU A 629 12.67 -11.51 24.49
N PHE A 630 11.82 -11.26 23.50
CA PHE A 630 12.20 -11.38 22.09
C PHE A 630 13.41 -10.50 21.74
N LEU A 631 13.39 -9.21 22.09
CA LEU A 631 14.49 -8.31 21.81
C LEU A 631 15.75 -8.62 22.60
N SER A 632 15.63 -9.20 23.80
CA SER A 632 16.80 -9.56 24.60
C SER A 632 17.59 -10.66 23.91
N ALA A 633 16.89 -11.69 23.40
CA ALA A 633 17.51 -12.68 22.53
C ALA A 633 18.02 -12.03 21.24
N PHE A 634 17.15 -11.38 20.48
CA PHE A 634 17.49 -10.83 19.16
C PHE A 634 18.70 -9.88 19.19
N SER A 635 18.73 -8.93 20.12
CA SER A 635 19.83 -7.95 20.24
C SER A 635 21.13 -8.57 20.72
N GLY A 636 21.07 -9.56 21.62
CA GLY A 636 22.23 -10.35 21.99
C GLY A 636 22.85 -11.05 20.78
N MET A 637 22.01 -11.67 19.96
CA MET A 637 22.44 -12.35 18.75
C MET A 637 22.97 -11.41 17.68
N GLU A 638 22.31 -10.27 17.48
CA GLU A 638 22.72 -9.20 16.57
C GLU A 638 24.12 -8.68 16.91
N PHE A 639 24.41 -8.50 18.20
CA PHE A 639 25.73 -8.06 18.66
C PHE A 639 26.81 -9.12 18.45
N THR A 640 26.55 -10.37 18.88
CA THR A 640 27.54 -11.45 18.78
C THR A 640 27.80 -11.94 17.36
N LEU A 641 26.90 -11.66 16.42
CA LEU A 641 27.00 -12.05 15.01
C LEU A 641 28.30 -11.58 14.36
N THR A 642 28.76 -10.38 14.66
CA THR A 642 30.01 -9.84 14.09
C THR A 642 31.24 -10.62 14.58
N PHE A 643 31.25 -11.05 15.84
CA PHE A 643 32.31 -11.91 16.38
C PHE A 643 32.26 -13.30 15.76
N LEU A 644 31.08 -13.91 15.63
CA LEU A 644 30.93 -15.22 15.02
C LEU A 644 31.39 -15.23 13.55
N ALA A 645 31.01 -14.21 12.78
CA ALA A 645 31.37 -14.09 11.38
C ALA A 645 32.88 -13.89 11.20
N PHE A 646 33.52 -13.11 12.07
CA PHE A 646 34.97 -12.97 12.10
C PHE A 646 35.66 -14.29 12.48
N GLU A 647 35.26 -14.91 13.58
CA GLU A 647 35.86 -16.15 14.13
C GLU A 647 35.79 -17.32 13.13
N ARG A 648 34.67 -17.49 12.44
CA ARG A 648 34.43 -18.67 11.59
C ARG A 648 34.74 -18.47 10.11
N LEU A 649 34.55 -17.26 9.61
CA LEU A 649 34.64 -16.98 8.17
C LEU A 649 35.70 -15.92 7.84
N GLY A 650 36.37 -15.35 8.84
CA GLY A 650 37.36 -14.29 8.63
C GLY A 650 36.76 -13.01 8.06
N TYR A 651 35.48 -12.73 8.32
CA TYR A 651 34.80 -11.56 7.77
C TYR A 651 35.51 -10.26 8.15
N SER A 652 35.79 -9.44 7.15
CA SER A 652 36.29 -8.08 7.33
C SER A 652 35.17 -7.14 7.83
N PRO A 653 35.51 -5.92 8.28
CA PRO A 653 34.51 -4.89 8.54
C PRO A 653 33.58 -4.60 7.35
N MET A 654 34.08 -4.75 6.12
CA MET A 654 33.28 -4.56 4.90
C MET A 654 32.29 -5.71 4.68
N ASP A 655 32.68 -6.95 4.96
CA ASP A 655 31.78 -8.10 4.88
C ASP A 655 30.64 -8.00 5.89
N ASN A 656 30.95 -7.52 7.11
CA ASN A 656 29.95 -7.20 8.11
C ASN A 656 29.00 -6.08 7.63
N ALA A 657 29.50 -5.07 6.92
CA ALA A 657 28.65 -4.04 6.33
C ALA A 657 27.67 -4.62 5.30
N TYR A 658 28.12 -5.51 4.40
CA TYR A 658 27.24 -6.19 3.45
C TYR A 658 26.17 -7.05 4.14
N MET A 659 26.53 -7.71 5.23
CA MET A 659 25.60 -8.50 6.04
C MET A 659 24.46 -7.63 6.61
N PHE A 660 24.79 -6.46 7.17
CA PHE A 660 23.77 -5.52 7.68
C PHE A 660 22.93 -4.89 6.56
N ILE A 661 23.53 -4.59 5.40
CA ILE A 661 22.79 -4.13 4.21
C ILE A 661 21.77 -5.18 3.78
N PHE A 662 22.16 -6.46 3.74
CA PHE A 662 21.26 -7.55 3.40
C PHE A 662 20.09 -7.67 4.39
N ILE A 663 20.37 -7.63 5.70
CA ILE A 663 19.32 -7.64 6.74
C ILE A 663 18.36 -6.47 6.54
N GLY A 664 18.89 -5.25 6.39
CA GLY A 664 18.09 -4.04 6.19
C GLY A 664 17.23 -4.09 4.91
N PHE A 665 17.77 -4.64 3.82
CA PHE A 665 17.04 -4.83 2.57
C PHE A 665 15.86 -5.81 2.74
N VAL A 666 16.11 -6.97 3.36
CA VAL A 666 15.06 -7.96 3.63
C VAL A 666 13.99 -7.38 4.56
N LEU A 667 14.39 -6.66 5.62
CA LEU A 667 13.48 -5.96 6.52
C LEU A 667 12.55 -5.00 5.75
N ALA A 668 13.13 -4.12 4.92
CA ALA A 668 12.37 -3.14 4.14
C ALA A 668 11.39 -3.81 3.16
N MET A 669 11.83 -4.87 2.48
CA MET A 669 11.00 -5.63 1.53
C MET A 669 9.84 -6.35 2.22
N VAL A 670 10.08 -7.01 3.35
CA VAL A 670 9.04 -7.76 4.09
C VAL A 670 8.08 -6.80 4.78
N GLN A 671 8.56 -5.71 5.38
CA GLN A 671 7.68 -4.72 6.02
C GLN A 671 6.86 -3.95 4.99
N GLY A 672 7.47 -3.47 3.90
CA GLY A 672 6.78 -2.72 2.84
C GLY A 672 5.88 -3.58 1.95
N GLY A 673 6.23 -4.84 1.76
CA GLY A 673 5.52 -5.80 0.91
C GLY A 673 4.49 -6.63 1.66
N VAL A 674 4.92 -7.39 2.66
CA VAL A 674 4.08 -8.39 3.35
C VAL A 674 3.29 -7.76 4.48
N VAL A 675 3.96 -7.15 5.46
CA VAL A 675 3.30 -6.62 6.67
C VAL A 675 2.31 -5.51 6.30
N ARG A 676 2.76 -4.51 5.52
CA ARG A 676 1.91 -3.39 5.10
C ARG A 676 0.67 -3.80 4.32
N ARG A 677 0.69 -4.94 3.61
CA ARG A 677 -0.44 -5.36 2.77
C ARG A 677 -1.34 -6.39 3.45
N LYS A 678 -0.76 -7.31 4.22
CA LYS A 678 -1.45 -8.51 4.74
C LYS A 678 -1.68 -8.50 6.24
N ALA A 679 -1.04 -7.64 7.03
CA ALA A 679 -1.16 -7.68 8.50
C ALA A 679 -2.62 -7.56 8.97
N SER A 680 -3.38 -6.62 8.42
CA SER A 680 -4.79 -6.42 8.77
C SER A 680 -5.73 -7.54 8.30
N GLN A 681 -5.29 -8.39 7.36
CA GLN A 681 -6.06 -9.54 6.87
C GLN A 681 -5.76 -10.81 7.67
N VAL A 682 -4.48 -11.01 8.02
CA VAL A 682 -3.99 -12.18 8.76
C VAL A 682 -4.23 -12.03 10.27
N GLY A 683 -4.30 -10.78 10.75
CA GLY A 683 -4.33 -10.42 12.16
C GLY A 683 -2.92 -10.19 12.72
N GLU A 684 -2.76 -9.10 13.49
CA GLU A 684 -1.47 -8.67 14.05
C GLU A 684 -0.86 -9.73 14.98
N ARG A 685 -1.67 -10.38 15.83
CA ARG A 685 -1.22 -11.47 16.71
C ARG A 685 -0.63 -12.63 15.91
N LYS A 686 -1.36 -13.09 14.90
CA LYS A 686 -0.94 -14.25 14.08
C LYS A 686 0.31 -13.94 13.27
N MET A 687 0.40 -12.74 12.70
CA MET A 687 1.60 -12.31 11.97
C MET A 687 2.81 -12.14 12.90
N ALA A 688 2.62 -11.63 14.12
CA ALA A 688 3.69 -11.56 15.12
C ALA A 688 4.20 -12.96 15.50
N LEU A 689 3.30 -13.94 15.69
CA LEU A 689 3.67 -15.33 15.95
C LEU A 689 4.46 -15.95 14.80
N MET A 690 4.00 -15.76 13.56
CA MET A 690 4.76 -16.21 12.37
C MET A 690 6.17 -15.60 12.35
N GLY A 691 6.28 -14.33 12.71
CA GLY A 691 7.55 -13.64 12.84
C GLY A 691 8.47 -14.28 13.88
N LEU A 692 7.98 -14.45 15.12
CA LEU A 692 8.75 -15.07 16.21
C LEU A 692 9.19 -16.50 15.89
N ILE A 693 8.30 -17.31 15.31
CA ILE A 693 8.60 -18.68 14.89
C ILE A 693 9.67 -18.69 13.80
N SER A 694 9.61 -17.75 12.85
CA SER A 694 10.61 -17.64 11.77
C SER A 694 12.01 -17.30 12.28
N VAL A 695 12.18 -16.68 13.46
CA VAL A 695 13.50 -16.35 13.98
C VAL A 695 14.25 -17.59 14.49
N ILE A 696 13.54 -18.60 15.00
CA ILE A 696 14.13 -19.84 15.54
C ILE A 696 15.05 -20.56 14.53
N PRO A 697 14.59 -20.94 13.32
CA PRO A 697 15.46 -21.57 12.35
C PRO A 697 16.61 -20.65 11.94
N GLY A 698 16.39 -19.33 11.88
CA GLY A 698 17.45 -18.35 11.62
C GLY A 698 18.60 -18.43 12.63
N LEU A 699 18.28 -18.46 13.93
CA LEU A 699 19.29 -18.59 14.98
C LEU A 699 20.02 -19.92 14.92
N ILE A 700 19.30 -21.03 14.75
CA ILE A 700 19.90 -22.37 14.65
C ILE A 700 20.87 -22.43 13.47
N LEU A 701 20.45 -21.95 12.29
CA LEU A 701 21.29 -21.95 11.09
C LEU A 701 22.56 -21.11 11.28
N ILE A 702 22.47 -19.94 11.90
CA ILE A 702 23.65 -19.11 12.20
C ILE A 702 24.57 -19.81 13.21
N GLY A 703 24.00 -20.46 14.24
CA GLY A 703 24.77 -21.24 15.22
C GLY A 703 25.61 -22.36 14.59
N PHE A 704 25.12 -22.97 13.51
CA PHE A 704 25.84 -23.99 12.71
C PHE A 704 26.63 -23.42 11.53
N ALA A 705 26.61 -22.11 11.31
CA ALA A 705 27.16 -21.57 10.08
C ALA A 705 28.68 -21.74 10.00
N GLN A 706 29.12 -22.39 8.91
CA GLN A 706 30.52 -22.57 8.51
C GLN A 706 30.78 -22.07 7.08
N SER A 707 29.78 -21.44 6.45
CA SER A 707 29.89 -20.85 5.13
C SER A 707 29.10 -19.54 5.04
N THR A 708 29.52 -18.67 4.13
CA THR A 708 28.83 -17.40 3.81
C THR A 708 27.35 -17.66 3.49
N PHE A 709 27.05 -18.64 2.63
CA PHE A 709 25.67 -18.96 2.25
C PHE A 709 24.80 -19.26 3.47
N LEU A 710 25.30 -20.08 4.40
CA LEU A 710 24.52 -20.51 5.56
C LEU A 710 24.26 -19.37 6.54
N ILE A 711 25.22 -18.45 6.73
CA ILE A 711 24.99 -17.20 7.48
C ILE A 711 23.87 -16.39 6.82
N TYR A 712 23.98 -16.08 5.52
CA TYR A 712 22.99 -15.25 4.84
C TYR A 712 21.59 -15.90 4.81
N PHE A 713 21.52 -17.22 4.69
CA PHE A 713 20.26 -17.95 4.76
C PHE A 713 19.64 -17.89 6.16
N GLY A 714 20.43 -18.04 7.23
CA GLY A 714 19.94 -17.83 8.59
C GLY A 714 19.51 -16.39 8.85
N LEU A 715 20.25 -15.41 8.32
CA LEU A 715 19.90 -14.00 8.41
C LEU A 715 18.63 -13.64 7.66
N PHE A 716 18.33 -14.31 6.55
CA PHE A 716 17.06 -14.14 5.85
C PHE A 716 15.89 -14.47 6.78
N PHE A 717 15.92 -15.61 7.47
CA PHE A 717 14.88 -16.00 8.43
C PHE A 717 14.78 -15.04 9.62
N LEU A 718 15.92 -14.58 10.14
CA LEU A 718 15.99 -13.62 11.24
C LEU A 718 15.41 -12.25 10.82
N ALA A 719 15.75 -11.77 9.63
CA ALA A 719 15.23 -10.52 9.07
C ALA A 719 13.73 -10.63 8.75
N VAL A 720 13.28 -11.70 8.10
CA VAL A 720 11.84 -11.95 7.84
C VAL A 720 11.06 -12.01 9.17
N GLY A 721 11.59 -12.73 10.15
CA GLY A 721 10.94 -12.92 11.44
C GLY A 721 10.77 -11.62 12.22
N SER A 722 11.86 -10.84 12.35
CA SER A 722 11.83 -9.53 13.01
C SER A 722 11.02 -8.48 12.25
N ALA A 723 11.04 -8.51 10.91
CA ALA A 723 10.22 -7.66 10.05
C ALA A 723 8.72 -7.82 10.34
N MET A 724 8.27 -9.05 10.60
CA MET A 724 6.87 -9.35 10.95
C MET A 724 6.56 -9.08 12.42
N ALA A 725 7.45 -9.51 13.34
CA ALA A 725 7.19 -9.43 14.77
C ALA A 725 7.14 -8.00 15.30
N ILE A 726 8.15 -7.15 15.00
CA ILE A 726 8.28 -5.84 15.64
C ILE A 726 7.10 -4.89 15.30
N PRO A 727 6.72 -4.69 14.03
CA PRO A 727 5.62 -3.79 13.70
C PRO A 727 4.27 -4.28 14.24
N CYS A 728 4.04 -5.60 14.22
CA CYS A 728 2.80 -6.19 14.73
C CYS A 728 2.71 -6.12 16.26
N LEU A 729 3.79 -6.39 17.00
CA LEU A 729 3.82 -6.20 18.46
C LEU A 729 3.63 -4.72 18.83
N THR A 730 4.24 -3.80 18.07
CA THR A 730 4.03 -2.36 18.26
C THR A 730 2.58 -1.96 18.00
N ALA A 731 1.97 -2.51 16.94
CA ALA A 731 0.56 -2.27 16.63
C ALA A 731 -0.36 -2.83 17.71
N LEU A 732 -0.08 -4.02 18.26
CA LEU A 732 -0.85 -4.63 19.35
C LEU A 732 -0.84 -3.77 20.62
N VAL A 733 0.32 -3.23 21.03
CA VAL A 733 0.38 -2.29 22.16
C VAL A 733 -0.53 -1.09 21.91
N SER A 734 -0.48 -0.53 20.71
CA SER A 734 -1.30 0.61 20.34
C SER A 734 -2.80 0.27 20.30
N LEU A 735 -3.17 -0.92 19.81
CA LEU A 735 -4.56 -1.40 19.76
C LEU A 735 -5.13 -1.62 21.16
N TYR A 736 -4.38 -2.24 22.07
CA TYR A 736 -4.82 -2.47 23.46
C TYR A 736 -4.81 -1.21 24.34
N SER A 737 -4.27 -0.08 23.83
CA SER A 737 -4.18 1.17 24.59
C SER A 737 -5.28 2.13 24.20
N PRO A 738 -5.88 2.87 25.15
CA PRO A 738 -6.83 3.93 24.83
C PRO A 738 -6.13 5.09 24.10
N ALA A 739 -6.91 5.90 23.38
CA ALA A 739 -6.40 7.00 22.56
C ALA A 739 -5.60 8.06 23.36
N ASN A 740 -5.97 8.30 24.61
CA ASN A 740 -5.36 9.30 25.50
C ASN A 740 -4.10 8.80 26.23
N GLU A 741 -3.73 7.51 26.12
CA GLU A 741 -2.50 6.94 26.72
C GLU A 741 -1.57 6.28 25.69
N GLN A 742 -1.77 6.56 24.39
CA GLN A 742 -0.95 6.01 23.31
C GLN A 742 0.54 6.29 23.51
N GLY A 743 0.89 7.53 23.89
CA GLY A 743 2.27 7.94 24.11
C GLY A 743 2.93 7.18 25.25
N ARG A 744 2.25 7.06 26.40
CA ARG A 744 2.73 6.31 27.56
C ARG A 744 2.91 4.83 27.26
N SER A 745 1.90 4.15 26.72
CA SER A 745 1.97 2.71 26.45
C SER A 745 3.05 2.36 25.45
N VAL A 746 3.15 3.11 24.35
CA VAL A 746 4.21 2.95 23.35
C VAL A 746 5.57 3.35 23.93
N GLY A 747 5.62 4.36 24.80
CA GLY A 747 6.82 4.76 25.53
C GLY A 747 7.38 3.63 26.40
N ILE A 748 6.52 2.92 27.14
CA ILE A 748 6.91 1.75 27.95
C ILE A 748 7.38 0.60 27.05
N PHE A 749 6.67 0.34 25.94
CA PHE A 749 7.11 -0.67 24.95
C PHE A 749 8.53 -0.39 24.43
N ARG A 750 8.81 0.87 24.05
CA ARG A 750 10.13 1.29 23.59
C ARG A 750 11.19 1.22 24.68
N SER A 751 10.83 1.64 25.90
CA SER A 751 11.71 1.58 27.07
C SER A 751 12.17 0.16 27.35
N LEU A 752 11.24 -0.80 27.42
CA LEU A 752 11.59 -2.21 27.62
C LEU A 752 12.42 -2.77 26.47
N GLY A 753 12.15 -2.36 25.23
CA GLY A 753 13.02 -2.71 24.10
C GLY A 753 14.44 -2.14 24.23
N ALA A 754 14.60 -0.94 24.79
CA ALA A 754 15.91 -0.35 25.05
C ALA A 754 16.65 -1.08 26.18
N LEU A 755 15.96 -1.49 27.26
CA LEU A 755 16.53 -2.33 28.31
C LEU A 755 16.99 -3.69 27.76
N ALA A 756 16.18 -4.29 26.88
CA ALA A 756 16.54 -5.53 26.21
C ALA A 756 17.86 -5.40 25.41
N ARG A 757 18.09 -4.26 24.76
CA ARG A 757 19.35 -3.94 24.05
C ARG A 757 20.54 -3.67 24.96
N VAL A 758 20.33 -3.45 26.26
CA VAL A 758 21.41 -3.40 27.26
C VAL A 758 21.72 -4.82 27.76
N ILE A 759 20.69 -5.55 28.19
CA ILE A 759 20.86 -6.87 28.83
C ILE A 759 21.26 -7.95 27.82
N GLY A 760 20.65 -7.95 26.62
CA GLY A 760 20.84 -8.95 25.58
C GLY A 760 22.30 -9.13 25.17
N PRO A 761 22.98 -8.08 24.69
CA PRO A 761 24.40 -8.15 24.31
C PRO A 761 25.32 -8.62 25.45
N ILE A 762 25.09 -8.16 26.68
CA ILE A 762 25.89 -8.56 27.84
C ILE A 762 25.73 -10.06 28.10
N ALA A 763 24.48 -10.55 28.20
CA ALA A 763 24.20 -11.95 28.45
C ALA A 763 24.71 -12.85 27.33
N ALA A 764 24.46 -12.49 26.07
CA ALA A 764 24.92 -13.24 24.91
C ALA A 764 26.44 -13.30 24.82
N SER A 765 27.15 -12.19 25.09
CA SER A 765 28.62 -12.15 25.06
C SER A 765 29.25 -13.02 26.16
N LEU A 766 28.70 -12.98 27.37
CA LEU A 766 29.15 -13.85 28.47
C LEU A 766 28.97 -15.33 28.13
N ILE A 767 27.83 -15.69 27.52
CA ILE A 767 27.57 -17.06 27.07
C ILE A 767 28.52 -17.43 25.93
N TYR A 768 28.74 -16.51 24.98
CA TYR A 768 29.60 -16.69 23.82
C TYR A 768 31.02 -17.06 24.23
N TRP A 769 31.62 -16.28 25.14
CA TRP A 769 33.01 -16.48 25.53
C TRP A 769 33.19 -17.65 26.48
N LYS A 770 32.24 -17.89 27.39
CA LYS A 770 32.36 -18.95 28.38
C LYS A 770 32.04 -20.34 27.84
N TYR A 771 31.07 -20.44 26.92
CA TYR A 771 30.54 -21.73 26.47
C TYR A 771 30.73 -21.97 24.96
N GLY A 772 31.23 -20.98 24.21
CA GLY A 772 31.58 -21.09 22.80
C GLY A 772 30.62 -20.35 21.87
N SER A 773 31.10 -20.05 20.65
CA SER A 773 30.45 -19.15 19.69
C SER A 773 29.06 -19.58 19.23
N ALA A 774 28.76 -20.89 19.24
CA ALA A 774 27.45 -21.42 18.84
C ALA A 774 26.37 -21.31 19.93
N VAL A 775 26.77 -21.34 21.22
CA VAL A 775 25.85 -21.53 22.35
C VAL A 775 24.83 -20.39 22.52
N PRO A 776 25.19 -19.10 22.35
CA PRO A 776 24.21 -18.02 22.42
C PRO A 776 23.06 -18.20 21.42
N TYR A 777 23.34 -18.74 20.23
CA TYR A 777 22.34 -18.96 19.18
C TYR A 777 21.33 -20.04 19.56
N TYR A 778 21.81 -21.15 20.12
CA TYR A 778 20.93 -22.23 20.59
C TYR A 778 20.12 -21.82 21.81
N VAL A 779 20.77 -21.17 22.79
CA VAL A 779 20.09 -20.65 23.98
C VAL A 779 19.04 -19.62 23.58
N GLY A 780 19.39 -18.69 22.69
CA GLY A 780 18.45 -17.71 22.13
C GLY A 780 17.27 -18.37 21.42
N SER A 781 17.51 -19.41 20.61
CA SER A 781 16.45 -20.15 19.92
C SER A 781 15.47 -20.85 20.88
N ALA A 782 15.97 -21.47 21.96
CA ALA A 782 15.15 -22.08 23.00
C ALA A 782 14.40 -21.01 23.82
N PHE A 783 15.07 -19.90 24.13
CA PHE A 783 14.50 -18.79 24.88
C PHE A 783 13.31 -18.14 24.16
N LEU A 784 13.31 -18.12 22.81
CA LEU A 784 12.21 -17.60 22.00
C LEU A 784 10.90 -18.39 22.14
N LEU A 785 10.91 -19.61 22.67
CA LEU A 785 9.68 -20.34 22.98
C LEU A 785 8.82 -19.61 24.02
N ILE A 786 9.44 -18.89 24.96
CA ILE A 786 8.74 -18.15 26.01
C ILE A 786 7.89 -17.01 25.41
N PRO A 787 8.44 -16.03 24.65
CA PRO A 787 7.62 -14.98 24.04
C PRO A 787 6.60 -15.53 23.04
N ILE A 788 6.86 -16.66 22.35
CA ILE A 788 5.85 -17.29 21.49
C ILE A 788 4.64 -17.72 22.31
N LEU A 789 4.85 -18.44 23.42
CA LEU A 789 3.76 -18.89 24.30
C LEU A 789 3.00 -17.72 24.93
N LEU A 790 3.68 -16.62 25.26
CA LEU A 790 3.04 -15.41 25.77
C LEU A 790 2.17 -14.73 24.71
N VAL A 791 2.66 -14.59 23.47
CA VAL A 791 1.89 -13.99 22.37
C VAL A 791 0.68 -14.85 21.99
N MET A 792 0.77 -16.17 22.10
CA MET A 792 -0.39 -17.07 21.91
C MET A 792 -1.51 -16.82 22.92
N LYS A 793 -1.18 -16.36 24.13
CA LYS A 793 -2.14 -16.05 25.20
C LYS A 793 -2.71 -14.64 25.13
N LEU A 794 -2.33 -13.83 24.13
CA LEU A 794 -2.88 -12.48 23.98
C LEU A 794 -4.39 -12.54 23.67
N PRO A 795 -5.20 -11.69 24.33
CA PRO A 795 -6.64 -11.66 24.11
C PRO A 795 -6.96 -11.21 22.68
N ASP A 796 -8.02 -11.74 22.09
CA ASP A 796 -8.50 -11.23 20.80
C ASP A 796 -8.92 -9.78 20.96
N PHE A 797 -8.35 -8.91 20.12
CA PHE A 797 -8.82 -7.54 20.02
C PHE A 797 -10.08 -7.54 19.15
N LYS A 798 -11.25 -7.37 19.76
CA LYS A 798 -12.46 -7.09 18.99
C LYS A 798 -12.29 -5.71 18.38
N HIS A 799 -12.22 -5.62 17.05
CA HIS A 799 -12.43 -4.36 16.36
C HIS A 799 -13.82 -3.89 16.78
N GLU A 800 -13.93 -2.88 17.64
CA GLU A 800 -15.21 -2.16 17.78
C GLU A 800 -15.61 -1.73 16.37
N GLN A 801 -16.82 -2.14 15.98
CA GLN A 801 -17.35 -2.02 14.61
C GLN A 801 -17.56 -0.56 14.21
#